data_AF-A0A4Q1KYE2-F1
#
_entry.id   AF-A0A4Q1KYE2-F1
#
_cell.length_a   1.000
_cell.length_b   1.000
_cell.length_c   1.000
_cell.angle_alpha   90.00
_cell.angle_beta   90.00
_cell.angle_gamma   90.00
#
_symmetry.space_group_name_H-M   'P 1'
#
loop_
_entity.id
_entity.type
_entity.pdbx_description
1 polymer ?
#
loop_
_entity_poly.entity_id
_entity_poly.type
_entity_poly.pdbx_seq_one_letter_code
_entity_poly.pdbx_strand_id
1 'polypeptide(L)'
;MKKITLIAFLFLTLFQLSAQNVVINEIITSNTTVITDEDDSYEDWVELYNTGSEAINLEGYGLTDLSSNPYQWVFPAYWIEPGEHLLVWCSSKNRTDINFPLHTNFKISSGGEVITLTKPNGEIEDSYPAVIVPQNFTYGRQTDGSPVFVFFPEPTPGASNNTSIGYSDVLEPPTFSVNGGFYTESFNLTISHPDPSVTIIYTTDGSDPNLDNLGGTTYQYKNEYPFEAGQLPSENFLTKSFQSMQYAAPLTIVDRTSEPNDISTISSTYDEDPSYYIPDFNIFKGTVVRARAYKTGALTSNIVTQSYFVSPEGTDRFSIPVISISLDENKFFDYNDGIYVAGQDFDNWRLANPDTPALFNAEANYDRSGETTEQIGHFNYFVNGNQVLNQQVGIRINGGGTRAFQHKSLRLYARSELGASTFNYPIFPNENYNSYKRLVLRNSGNDFFNTYYKDAFTHELVEKTGLDNQAYQPSVIFLNGEYWGMLNIRERLDRHYFERKYGIVEEDIEILGDAYEVDEGSDEHFLDMFSFLENNSLADNSNYDYINTQMDVENFRDYFITNIFVQNTDWPGWNTLFWRKKTADYEPDAPYGNDGRWRTAIKDTDAGFGLMLDINDHNTLEFATATGGTEWPNPEWSTLILRRLLENEAFELSFINRFADMMNTFFLPERVIDLSNQFAAVIEPEIAQQYNRWAAPYSFAWWLESQNVVETFALDRPTFQREHIRAKFGISNDINATLDVNDDTNGYVKINTINITSETPGVSVNPYPWTGIYFHNIPVTLTAIPLEGYTFSHWSGDVDSTEAQITYTPTGDFSVTANFIPSQEPATQEPIYFWMMDSSLANDTPLTSVNSTFEVGTEGVLNYESCLVGYPFDNSHPNWRKASMERRNSPTDINYIPEANNDLPFASANMRGLQIKQPFQNEGLENTLVFSFSTVGFKDIVFGFASKNENAAEGIVIDYSTDGSTFTNAGLANPTLPLTADYHLFETDFSAIVAANNNADFKVRLRFYGDNLTVDNGDRVTFNNFSAKGVEMTLSIPENTSLSFKVYPNPASEIININHSYNEVTYNFFSIDGKIIKSGNLENQQINIGDLQSGIYLLQLNSEGKSETKKIVKR
;
A
#
# COMPACT_ATOMS: atom_id res chain seq x y z
N MET A 1 -81.73 37.28 45.87
CA MET A 1 -81.46 38.56 46.58
C MET A 1 -80.03 38.98 46.26
N LYS A 2 -79.83 40.20 45.72
CA LYS A 2 -78.63 41.09 45.76
C LYS A 2 -77.27 40.51 45.32
N LYS A 3 -76.75 40.84 44.12
CA LYS A 3 -75.84 41.98 43.77
C LYS A 3 -74.61 42.12 44.69
N ILE A 4 -73.39 41.90 44.16
CA ILE A 4 -72.20 42.79 44.24
C ILE A 4 -71.28 42.53 43.04
N THR A 5 -70.79 43.62 42.45
CA THR A 5 -69.87 43.77 41.30
C THR A 5 -68.40 43.75 41.76
N LEU A 6 -67.47 43.13 41.00
CA LEU A 6 -66.09 43.58 40.92
C LEU A 6 -65.47 43.22 39.55
N ILE A 7 -64.79 44.22 38.99
CA ILE A 7 -64.14 44.31 37.67
C ILE A 7 -62.91 43.40 37.62
N ALA A 8 -62.72 42.66 36.52
CA ALA A 8 -61.43 42.07 36.13
C ALA A 8 -61.13 42.46 34.68
N PHE A 9 -59.97 43.09 34.50
CA PHE A 9 -59.39 43.55 33.24
C PHE A 9 -59.21 42.37 32.26
N LEU A 10 -59.72 42.51 31.04
CA LEU A 10 -59.46 41.62 29.92
C LEU A 10 -58.15 42.08 29.25
N PHE A 11 -57.05 41.37 29.48
CA PHE A 11 -55.86 41.45 28.62
C PHE A 11 -55.95 40.28 27.63
N LEU A 12 -56.42 40.56 26.42
CA LEU A 12 -56.38 39.64 25.29
C LEU A 12 -54.99 39.75 24.66
N THR A 13 -54.05 38.91 25.09
CA THR A 13 -52.82 38.68 24.32
C THR A 13 -53.15 37.70 23.21
N LEU A 14 -53.51 38.23 22.04
CA LEU A 14 -53.47 37.51 20.77
C LEU A 14 -51.99 37.23 20.46
N PHE A 15 -51.53 36.01 20.73
CA PHE A 15 -50.40 35.48 19.99
C PHE A 15 -50.90 35.22 18.56
N GLN A 16 -50.50 36.05 17.61
CA GLN A 16 -50.47 35.62 16.22
C GLN A 16 -49.43 34.50 16.14
N LEU A 17 -49.88 33.26 15.98
CA LEU A 17 -49.06 32.23 15.38
C LEU A 17 -48.78 32.71 13.95
N SER A 18 -47.55 33.12 13.65
CA SER A 18 -47.11 33.21 12.26
C SER A 18 -47.20 31.80 11.69
N ALA A 19 -48.12 31.58 10.75
CA ALA A 19 -48.08 30.38 9.94
C ALA A 19 -46.80 30.44 9.10
N GLN A 20 -45.93 29.43 9.24
CA GLN A 20 -44.88 29.17 8.25
C GLN A 20 -45.58 28.90 6.93
N ASN A 21 -45.16 29.57 5.86
CA ASN A 21 -45.76 29.39 4.55
C ASN A 21 -44.89 28.50 3.64
N VAL A 22 -43.57 28.42 3.91
CA VAL A 22 -42.65 27.44 3.31
C VAL A 22 -41.92 26.71 4.43
N VAL A 23 -41.80 25.39 4.32
CA VAL A 23 -41.08 24.57 5.30
C VAL A 23 -40.02 23.72 4.60
N ILE A 24 -39.03 23.27 5.36
CA ILE A 24 -38.18 22.15 4.95
C ILE A 24 -38.99 20.87 5.16
N ASN A 25 -39.26 20.14 4.08
CA ASN A 25 -40.16 19.00 4.06
C ASN A 25 -39.44 17.67 4.24
N GLU A 26 -38.31 17.48 3.57
CA GLU A 26 -37.53 16.25 3.55
C GLU A 26 -36.06 16.58 3.24
N ILE A 27 -35.13 15.84 3.83
CA ILE A 27 -33.69 15.97 3.58
C ILE A 27 -33.06 14.58 3.46
N ILE A 28 -32.15 14.42 2.50
CA ILE A 28 -31.15 13.36 2.47
C ILE A 28 -29.76 13.96 2.75
N THR A 29 -28.93 13.26 3.52
CA THR A 29 -27.57 13.72 3.89
C THR A 29 -26.47 12.74 3.48
N SER A 30 -26.84 11.68 2.76
CA SER A 30 -25.92 10.69 2.19
C SER A 30 -26.66 9.92 1.09
N ASN A 31 -26.71 10.52 -0.10
CA ASN A 31 -27.33 9.92 -1.28
C ASN A 31 -26.27 9.18 -2.11
N THR A 32 -26.48 7.89 -2.37
CA THR A 32 -25.63 7.09 -3.27
C THR A 32 -26.41 6.29 -4.30
N THR A 33 -27.72 6.13 -4.13
CA THR A 33 -28.55 5.33 -5.06
C THR A 33 -29.96 5.86 -5.29
N VAL A 34 -30.42 6.92 -4.59
CA VAL A 34 -31.83 7.31 -4.59
C VAL A 34 -32.22 8.01 -5.89
N ILE A 35 -31.60 9.15 -6.19
CA ILE A 35 -31.76 9.91 -7.44
C ILE A 35 -30.48 10.65 -7.77
N THR A 36 -30.21 10.86 -9.07
CA THR A 36 -29.10 11.70 -9.54
C THR A 36 -29.58 13.11 -9.89
N ASP A 37 -28.65 14.06 -9.86
CA ASP A 37 -28.85 15.38 -10.45
C ASP A 37 -28.70 15.34 -11.99
N GLU A 38 -28.76 16.50 -12.64
CA GLU A 38 -28.63 16.61 -14.09
C GLU A 38 -27.24 16.30 -14.65
N ASP A 39 -26.23 16.10 -13.79
CA ASP A 39 -24.87 15.68 -14.14
C ASP A 39 -24.64 14.18 -13.79
N ASP A 40 -25.70 13.39 -13.62
CA ASP A 40 -25.66 11.98 -13.25
C ASP A 40 -24.93 11.72 -11.90
N SER A 41 -24.88 12.72 -11.02
CA SER A 41 -24.23 12.64 -9.72
C SER A 41 -25.24 12.42 -8.60
N TYR A 42 -24.95 11.50 -7.66
CA TYR A 42 -25.73 11.36 -6.43
C TYR A 42 -25.34 12.46 -5.44
N GLU A 43 -26.10 13.55 -5.45
CA GLU A 43 -25.91 14.69 -4.55
C GLU A 43 -26.92 14.64 -3.39
N ASP A 44 -26.54 15.21 -2.26
CA ASP A 44 -27.47 15.45 -1.16
C ASP A 44 -28.49 16.50 -1.56
N TRP A 45 -29.66 16.51 -0.94
CA TRP A 45 -30.71 17.48 -1.28
C TRP A 45 -31.60 17.83 -0.10
N VAL A 46 -32.17 19.03 -0.19
CA VAL A 46 -33.20 19.56 0.69
C VAL A 46 -34.44 19.80 -0.14
N GLU A 47 -35.57 19.31 0.34
CA GLU A 47 -36.87 19.59 -0.25
C GLU A 47 -37.60 20.67 0.55
N LEU A 48 -38.11 21.69 -0.15
CA LEU A 48 -39.01 22.69 0.40
C LEU A 48 -40.45 22.41 -0.02
N TYR A 49 -41.41 22.71 0.86
CA TYR A 49 -42.84 22.58 0.59
C TYR A 49 -43.60 23.85 0.97
N ASN A 50 -44.48 24.32 0.09
CA ASN A 50 -45.38 25.44 0.37
C ASN A 50 -46.67 24.96 1.05
N THR A 51 -46.78 25.20 2.36
CA THR A 51 -47.96 24.87 3.19
C THR A 51 -49.08 25.90 3.08
N GLY A 52 -48.81 27.03 2.43
CA GLY A 52 -49.72 28.15 2.25
C GLY A 52 -50.81 27.90 1.20
N SER A 53 -51.66 28.91 1.01
CA SER A 53 -52.72 28.91 -0.02
C SER A 53 -52.43 29.85 -1.18
N GLU A 54 -51.27 30.52 -1.16
CA GLU A 54 -50.82 31.48 -2.18
C GLU A 54 -49.37 31.15 -2.58
N ALA A 55 -48.99 31.53 -3.81
CA ALA A 55 -47.62 31.37 -4.31
C ALA A 55 -46.65 32.27 -3.54
N ILE A 56 -45.43 31.78 -3.31
CA ILE A 56 -44.39 32.47 -2.52
C ILE A 56 -43.14 32.66 -3.36
N ASN A 57 -42.63 33.89 -3.42
CA ASN A 57 -41.33 34.17 -4.02
C ASN A 57 -40.22 33.98 -2.98
N LEU A 58 -39.27 33.11 -3.26
CA LEU A 58 -38.11 32.80 -2.42
C LEU A 58 -36.97 33.81 -2.56
N GLU A 59 -37.10 34.86 -3.39
CA GLU A 59 -36.05 35.88 -3.57
C GLU A 59 -35.52 36.41 -2.23
N GLY A 60 -34.22 36.21 -1.98
CA GLY A 60 -33.55 36.70 -0.77
C GLY A 60 -33.71 35.82 0.47
N TYR A 61 -34.39 34.67 0.36
CA TYR A 61 -34.35 33.65 1.41
C TYR A 61 -32.93 33.06 1.49
N GLY A 62 -32.45 32.76 2.70
CA GLY A 62 -31.18 32.09 2.94
C GLY A 62 -31.36 30.62 3.29
N LEU A 63 -30.52 29.74 2.76
CA LEU A 63 -30.34 28.35 3.19
C LEU A 63 -28.92 28.17 3.73
N THR A 64 -28.78 27.53 4.88
CA THR A 64 -27.48 27.40 5.55
C THR A 64 -27.39 26.15 6.42
N ASP A 65 -26.20 25.57 6.51
CA ASP A 65 -25.75 24.61 7.53
C ASP A 65 -24.97 25.30 8.67
N LEU A 66 -24.52 26.54 8.46
CA LEU A 66 -23.81 27.34 9.47
C LEU A 66 -24.72 28.30 10.25
N SER A 67 -24.85 28.07 11.57
CA SER A 67 -25.55 29.01 12.46
C SER A 67 -24.96 30.44 12.50
N SER A 68 -23.69 30.59 12.12
CA SER A 68 -23.00 31.88 12.06
C SER A 68 -23.27 32.68 10.78
N ASN A 69 -23.85 32.06 9.76
CA ASN A 69 -24.10 32.68 8.46
C ASN A 69 -25.49 32.32 7.88
N PRO A 70 -26.57 33.00 8.32
CA PRO A 70 -27.95 32.69 7.91
C PRO A 70 -28.23 32.80 6.39
N TYR A 71 -27.31 33.38 5.62
CA TYR A 71 -27.42 33.60 4.17
C TYR A 71 -26.23 33.00 3.41
N GLN A 72 -25.75 31.83 3.86
CA GLN A 72 -24.66 31.11 3.21
C GLN A 72 -24.93 30.82 1.73
N TRP A 73 -26.15 30.36 1.43
CA TRP A 73 -26.68 30.33 0.08
C TRP A 73 -27.99 31.12 0.04
N VAL A 74 -28.19 31.94 -1.00
CA VAL A 74 -29.36 32.81 -1.12
C VAL A 74 -30.17 32.43 -2.35
N PHE A 75 -31.47 32.21 -2.17
CA PHE A 75 -32.38 31.83 -3.23
C PHE A 75 -32.53 32.95 -4.28
N PRO A 76 -32.54 32.60 -5.58
CA PRO A 76 -32.97 33.51 -6.64
C PRO A 76 -34.49 33.77 -6.56
N ALA A 77 -35.01 34.63 -7.44
CA ALA A 77 -36.45 34.87 -7.54
C ALA A 77 -37.18 33.65 -8.13
N TYR A 78 -37.51 32.69 -7.27
CA TYR A 78 -38.24 31.47 -7.59
C TYR A 78 -39.61 31.48 -6.92
N TRP A 79 -40.67 31.23 -7.69
CA TRP A 79 -42.04 31.14 -7.17
C TRP A 79 -42.38 29.68 -6.89
N ILE A 80 -42.74 29.38 -5.64
CA ILE A 80 -43.29 28.07 -5.24
C ILE A 80 -44.81 28.20 -5.07
N GLU A 81 -45.57 27.46 -5.87
CA GLU A 81 -47.04 27.44 -5.87
C GLU A 81 -47.58 26.72 -4.62
N PRO A 82 -48.86 26.97 -4.23
CA PRO A 82 -49.47 26.26 -3.10
C PRO A 82 -49.44 24.75 -3.26
N GLY A 83 -48.84 24.04 -2.30
CA GLY A 83 -48.70 22.59 -2.33
C GLY A 83 -47.63 22.06 -3.28
N GLU A 84 -46.76 22.92 -3.84
CA GLU A 84 -45.60 22.52 -4.64
C GLU A 84 -44.40 22.14 -3.76
N HIS A 85 -43.59 21.21 -4.27
CA HIS A 85 -42.33 20.75 -3.71
C HIS A 85 -41.17 21.24 -4.57
N LEU A 86 -40.14 21.79 -3.93
CA LEU A 86 -38.92 22.26 -4.59
C LEU A 86 -37.71 21.52 -4.04
N LEU A 87 -37.05 20.72 -4.89
CA LEU A 87 -35.76 20.12 -4.58
C LEU A 87 -34.61 21.13 -4.80
N VAL A 88 -33.71 21.19 -3.84
CA VAL A 88 -32.48 21.97 -3.89
C VAL A 88 -31.31 21.04 -3.61
N TRP A 89 -30.44 20.86 -4.59
CA TRP A 89 -29.25 20.02 -4.47
C TRP A 89 -28.18 20.70 -3.63
N CYS A 90 -27.61 19.99 -2.67
CA CYS A 90 -26.54 20.48 -1.80
C CYS A 90 -25.19 19.91 -2.29
N SER A 91 -24.68 20.47 -3.37
CA SER A 91 -23.56 19.90 -4.13
C SER A 91 -22.30 20.78 -4.20
N SER A 92 -22.31 21.97 -3.60
CA SER A 92 -21.29 23.01 -3.79
C SER A 92 -21.15 23.59 -5.21
N LYS A 93 -22.05 23.24 -6.15
CA LYS A 93 -22.00 23.74 -7.54
C LYS A 93 -22.51 25.19 -7.69
N ASN A 94 -23.26 25.71 -6.71
CA ASN A 94 -23.76 27.09 -6.64
C ASN A 94 -24.56 27.57 -7.88
N ARG A 95 -25.49 26.75 -8.38
CA ARG A 95 -26.33 27.05 -9.56
C ARG A 95 -27.64 27.72 -9.12
N THR A 96 -27.92 28.90 -9.69
CA THR A 96 -29.05 29.77 -9.29
C THR A 96 -29.93 30.22 -10.47
N ASP A 97 -29.72 29.68 -11.67
CA ASP A 97 -30.60 29.93 -12.82
C ASP A 97 -31.91 29.14 -12.62
N ILE A 98 -33.03 29.84 -12.49
CA ILE A 98 -34.34 29.26 -12.21
C ILE A 98 -34.88 28.35 -13.32
N ASN A 99 -34.26 28.35 -14.50
CA ASN A 99 -34.64 27.45 -15.60
C ASN A 99 -34.00 26.05 -15.48
N PHE A 100 -33.11 25.85 -14.50
CA PHE A 100 -32.40 24.61 -14.23
C PHE A 100 -32.54 24.22 -12.74
N PRO A 101 -32.22 22.96 -12.36
CA PRO A 101 -32.17 22.57 -10.96
C PRO A 101 -31.25 23.50 -10.14
N LEU A 102 -31.67 23.80 -8.90
CA LEU A 102 -30.93 24.69 -8.03
C LEU A 102 -29.87 23.91 -7.23
N HIS A 103 -28.67 24.49 -7.12
CA HIS A 103 -27.57 23.92 -6.35
C HIS A 103 -27.02 24.93 -5.35
N THR A 104 -26.87 24.52 -4.09
CA THR A 104 -26.22 25.35 -3.08
C THR A 104 -24.70 25.44 -3.32
N ASN A 105 -24.05 26.36 -2.60
CA ASN A 105 -22.59 26.49 -2.55
C ASN A 105 -21.94 25.66 -1.42
N PHE A 106 -22.67 24.70 -0.84
CA PHE A 106 -22.19 23.80 0.20
C PHE A 106 -22.74 22.37 0.00
N LYS A 107 -22.24 21.41 0.79
CA LYS A 107 -22.79 20.05 0.91
C LYS A 107 -23.23 19.80 2.34
N ILE A 108 -24.12 18.82 2.54
CA ILE A 108 -24.59 18.48 3.89
C ILE A 108 -23.66 17.43 4.51
N SER A 109 -23.37 17.57 5.80
CA SER A 109 -22.64 16.56 6.57
C SER A 109 -23.53 15.36 6.88
N SER A 110 -23.06 14.16 6.51
CA SER A 110 -23.67 12.89 6.94
C SER A 110 -23.55 12.64 8.46
N GLY A 111 -22.72 13.41 9.17
CA GLY A 111 -22.62 13.42 10.63
C GLY A 111 -23.79 14.14 11.33
N GLY A 112 -24.72 14.72 10.56
CA GLY A 112 -25.88 15.44 11.05
C GLY A 112 -25.56 16.90 11.41
N GLU A 113 -26.32 17.84 10.85
CA GLU A 113 -26.20 19.26 11.14
C GLU A 113 -27.53 19.99 10.99
N VAL A 114 -27.60 21.22 11.50
CA VAL A 114 -28.83 22.02 11.49
C VAL A 114 -28.93 22.75 10.14
N ILE A 115 -29.95 22.43 9.35
CA ILE A 115 -30.25 23.18 8.11
C ILE A 115 -31.31 24.22 8.40
N THR A 116 -31.04 25.49 8.10
CA THR A 116 -31.94 26.60 8.42
C THR A 116 -32.38 27.33 7.17
N LEU A 117 -33.69 27.53 7.04
CA LEU A 117 -34.31 28.41 6.04
C LEU A 117 -34.61 29.77 6.70
N THR A 118 -33.99 30.84 6.20
CA THR A 118 -34.08 32.19 6.77
C THR A 118 -34.76 33.14 5.79
N LYS A 119 -35.69 33.97 6.28
CA LYS A 119 -36.35 35.01 5.47
C LYS A 119 -35.40 36.16 5.11
N PRO A 120 -35.72 36.97 4.09
CA PRO A 120 -34.97 38.19 3.76
C PRO A 120 -34.87 39.21 4.90
N ASN A 121 -35.77 39.17 5.88
CA ASN A 121 -35.79 40.07 7.04
C ASN A 121 -34.91 39.57 8.22
N GLY A 122 -34.27 38.41 8.10
CA GLY A 122 -33.41 37.82 9.12
C GLY A 122 -34.12 36.87 10.09
N GLU A 123 -35.43 36.68 9.97
CA GLU A 123 -36.18 35.73 10.79
C GLU A 123 -36.05 34.30 10.23
N ILE A 124 -35.83 33.32 11.10
CA ILE A 124 -35.87 31.90 10.72
C ILE A 124 -37.30 31.56 10.29
N GLU A 125 -37.48 31.11 9.04
CA GLU A 125 -38.75 30.56 8.57
C GLU A 125 -38.91 29.13 9.10
N ASP A 126 -37.91 28.28 8.90
CA ASP A 126 -37.94 26.90 9.37
C ASP A 126 -36.52 26.37 9.62
N SER A 127 -36.42 25.31 10.41
CA SER A 127 -35.14 24.66 10.70
C SER A 127 -35.29 23.16 10.81
N TYR A 128 -34.39 22.44 10.16
CA TYR A 128 -34.19 21.02 10.29
C TYR A 128 -33.16 20.73 11.39
N PRO A 129 -33.43 19.79 12.32
CA PRO A 129 -32.54 19.50 13.44
C PRO A 129 -31.29 18.73 13.01
N ALA A 130 -30.20 18.83 13.77
CA ALA A 130 -29.02 17.98 13.57
C ALA A 130 -29.36 16.51 13.90
N VAL A 131 -29.59 15.72 12.86
CA VAL A 131 -29.93 14.29 12.92
C VAL A 131 -29.04 13.53 11.96
N ILE A 132 -28.47 12.43 12.42
CA ILE A 132 -27.74 11.48 11.56
C ILE A 132 -28.78 10.66 10.82
N VAL A 133 -28.82 10.81 9.50
CA VAL A 133 -29.72 10.05 8.64
C VAL A 133 -28.95 8.86 8.05
N PRO A 134 -29.47 7.63 8.11
CA PRO A 134 -28.86 6.50 7.43
C PRO A 134 -28.68 6.79 5.93
N GLN A 135 -27.65 6.19 5.33
CA GLN A 135 -27.40 6.35 3.89
C GLN A 135 -28.61 5.89 3.06
N ASN A 136 -28.93 6.64 2.01
CA ASN A 136 -30.09 6.46 1.13
C ASN A 136 -31.46 6.59 1.80
N PHE A 137 -31.50 7.00 3.06
CA PHE A 137 -32.74 7.29 3.79
C PHE A 137 -32.87 8.80 3.88
N THR A 138 -34.10 9.27 4.10
CA THR A 138 -34.37 10.68 4.38
C THR A 138 -34.93 10.85 5.77
N TYR A 139 -34.85 12.08 6.26
CA TYR A 139 -35.60 12.51 7.43
C TYR A 139 -36.49 13.67 6.99
N GLY A 140 -37.78 13.55 7.25
CA GLY A 140 -38.76 14.50 6.74
C GLY A 140 -40.04 14.49 7.54
N ARG A 141 -40.97 15.35 7.17
CA ARG A 141 -42.25 15.52 7.86
C ARG A 141 -43.19 14.37 7.47
N GLN A 142 -43.77 13.64 8.44
CA GLN A 142 -44.59 12.43 8.19
C GLN A 142 -45.78 12.68 7.23
N THR A 143 -46.32 13.89 7.26
CA THR A 143 -47.17 14.41 6.19
C THR A 143 -46.64 15.78 5.81
N ASP A 144 -46.82 16.20 4.55
CA ASP A 144 -46.29 17.49 4.09
C ASP A 144 -46.69 18.63 5.03
N GLY A 145 -45.71 19.45 5.45
CA GLY A 145 -45.96 20.54 6.39
C GLY A 145 -46.22 20.17 7.86
N SER A 146 -46.24 18.87 8.21
CA SER A 146 -46.49 18.42 9.58
C SER A 146 -45.37 18.79 10.54
N PRO A 147 -45.65 19.12 11.81
CA PRO A 147 -44.61 19.33 12.82
C PRO A 147 -43.88 18.03 13.24
N VAL A 148 -44.33 16.86 12.78
CA VAL A 148 -43.77 15.55 13.16
C VAL A 148 -42.74 15.11 12.11
N PHE A 149 -41.48 15.04 12.51
CA PHE A 149 -40.40 14.50 11.69
C PHE A 149 -40.19 13.01 11.95
N VAL A 150 -39.86 12.27 10.90
CA VAL A 150 -39.69 10.82 10.85
C VAL A 150 -38.63 10.46 9.81
N PHE A 151 -38.01 9.30 9.97
CA PHE A 151 -37.12 8.70 9.00
C PHE A 151 -37.93 7.95 7.94
N PHE A 152 -37.60 8.14 6.66
CA PHE A 152 -38.18 7.37 5.57
C PHE A 152 -37.11 6.45 4.96
N PRO A 153 -37.33 5.13 4.97
CA PRO A 153 -36.51 4.19 4.19
C PRO A 153 -36.79 4.30 2.68
N GLU A 154 -37.94 4.86 2.31
CA GLU A 154 -38.36 5.11 0.93
C GLU A 154 -38.55 6.63 0.76
N PRO A 155 -37.49 7.36 0.34
CA PRO A 155 -37.53 8.80 0.10
C PRO A 155 -38.59 9.24 -0.90
N THR A 156 -39.09 10.47 -0.78
CA THR A 156 -40.15 11.04 -1.64
C THR A 156 -39.74 12.30 -2.41
N PRO A 157 -38.59 12.32 -3.11
CA PRO A 157 -38.10 13.54 -3.76
C PRO A 157 -39.10 14.08 -4.82
N GLY A 158 -39.52 15.33 -4.64
CA GLY A 158 -40.46 16.03 -5.51
C GLY A 158 -41.90 15.53 -5.41
N ALA A 159 -42.22 14.71 -4.40
CA ALA A 159 -43.51 14.08 -4.20
C ALA A 159 -44.01 14.26 -2.77
N SER A 160 -45.29 13.99 -2.53
CA SER A 160 -45.90 14.15 -1.21
C SER A 160 -45.43 13.05 -0.25
N ASN A 161 -44.96 13.41 0.95
CA ASN A 161 -44.55 12.46 2.00
C ASN A 161 -45.70 11.56 2.49
N ASN A 162 -46.96 11.94 2.21
CA ASN A 162 -48.15 11.19 2.65
C ASN A 162 -48.25 9.76 2.09
N THR A 163 -47.43 9.41 1.11
CA THR A 163 -47.39 8.07 0.50
C THR A 163 -46.42 7.11 1.18
N SER A 164 -45.51 7.61 2.02
CA SER A 164 -44.44 6.83 2.65
C SER A 164 -44.69 6.60 4.14
N ILE A 165 -44.27 5.42 4.63
CA ILE A 165 -44.32 5.08 6.05
C ILE A 165 -43.05 5.61 6.72
N GLY A 166 -43.22 6.53 7.67
CA GLY A 166 -42.12 7.07 8.44
C GLY A 166 -41.93 6.36 9.78
N TYR A 167 -40.70 6.43 10.28
CA TYR A 167 -40.27 5.83 11.53
C TYR A 167 -39.78 6.92 12.48
N SER A 168 -40.15 6.81 13.75
CA SER A 168 -39.84 7.84 14.74
C SER A 168 -38.38 7.86 15.22
N ASP A 169 -37.64 6.80 14.94
CA ASP A 169 -36.31 6.56 15.50
C ASP A 169 -35.52 5.56 14.64
N VAL A 170 -34.19 5.55 14.76
CA VAL A 170 -33.28 4.55 14.21
C VAL A 170 -32.58 3.86 15.36
N LEU A 171 -32.72 2.54 15.49
CA LEU A 171 -32.17 1.82 16.63
C LEU A 171 -30.65 1.68 16.55
N GLU A 172 -30.00 1.87 17.70
CA GLU A 172 -28.60 1.51 17.86
C GLU A 172 -28.40 -0.01 17.78
N PRO A 173 -27.26 -0.49 17.26
CA PRO A 173 -27.00 -1.92 17.21
C PRO A 173 -26.81 -2.56 18.61
N PRO A 174 -27.18 -3.85 18.79
CA PRO A 174 -26.91 -4.56 20.03
C PRO A 174 -25.41 -4.65 20.35
N THR A 175 -25.05 -4.59 21.63
CA THR A 175 -23.67 -4.71 22.11
C THR A 175 -23.40 -6.11 22.65
N PHE A 176 -22.26 -6.68 22.26
CA PHE A 176 -21.77 -7.99 22.71
C PHE A 176 -20.83 -7.82 23.90
N SER A 177 -20.92 -8.71 24.90
CA SER A 177 -20.07 -8.62 26.10
C SER A 177 -18.61 -9.04 25.88
N VAL A 178 -18.32 -9.70 24.76
CA VAL A 178 -17.01 -10.23 24.39
C VAL A 178 -16.80 -9.97 22.89
N ASN A 179 -15.59 -9.57 22.48
CA ASN A 179 -15.26 -9.35 21.06
C ASN A 179 -15.03 -10.68 20.33
N GLY A 180 -15.20 -10.72 19.02
CA GLY A 180 -14.82 -11.87 18.20
C GLY A 180 -13.31 -12.15 18.30
N GLY A 181 -12.93 -13.43 18.20
CA GLY A 181 -11.53 -13.85 18.35
C GLY A 181 -11.37 -15.32 18.73
N PHE A 182 -10.15 -15.66 19.14
CA PHE A 182 -9.76 -17.02 19.53
C PHE A 182 -9.65 -17.14 21.05
N TYR A 183 -10.18 -18.23 21.60
CA TYR A 183 -10.33 -18.44 23.04
C TYR A 183 -9.93 -19.88 23.42
N THR A 184 -9.25 -20.01 24.56
CA THR A 184 -8.83 -21.33 25.08
C THR A 184 -9.91 -22.03 25.91
N GLU A 185 -10.91 -21.29 26.37
CA GLU A 185 -11.96 -21.78 27.26
C GLU A 185 -13.33 -21.26 26.83
N SER A 186 -14.37 -22.02 27.17
CA SER A 186 -15.76 -21.65 26.93
C SER A 186 -16.21 -20.48 27.83
N PHE A 187 -17.14 -19.67 27.34
CA PHE A 187 -17.67 -18.52 28.09
C PHE A 187 -19.13 -18.23 27.76
N ASN A 188 -19.79 -17.41 28.58
CA ASN A 188 -21.15 -16.95 28.34
C ASN A 188 -21.14 -15.57 27.68
N LEU A 189 -21.68 -15.48 26.48
CA LEU A 189 -21.83 -14.26 25.71
C LEU A 189 -23.17 -13.60 26.03
N THR A 190 -23.14 -12.37 26.52
CA THR A 190 -24.33 -11.54 26.73
C THR A 190 -24.49 -10.57 25.56
N ILE A 191 -25.71 -10.45 25.03
CA ILE A 191 -26.09 -9.45 24.04
C ILE A 191 -27.02 -8.47 24.74
N SER A 192 -26.76 -7.17 24.61
CA SER A 192 -27.49 -6.14 25.34
C SER A 192 -27.82 -4.95 24.46
N HIS A 193 -28.87 -4.23 24.82
CA HIS A 193 -29.26 -2.97 24.20
C HIS A 193 -29.63 -1.97 25.31
N PRO A 194 -29.25 -0.69 25.21
CA PRO A 194 -29.52 0.30 26.27
C PRO A 194 -31.01 0.56 26.50
N ASP A 195 -31.84 0.45 25.45
CA ASP A 195 -33.30 0.52 25.56
C ASP A 195 -33.88 -0.87 25.90
N PRO A 196 -34.50 -1.06 27.09
CA PRO A 196 -35.08 -2.33 27.50
C PRO A 196 -36.38 -2.70 26.77
N SER A 197 -36.96 -1.79 25.97
CA SER A 197 -38.14 -2.07 25.14
C SER A 197 -37.80 -2.70 23.78
N VAL A 198 -36.51 -2.79 23.44
CA VAL A 198 -36.02 -3.40 22.20
C VAL A 198 -36.05 -4.92 22.29
N THR A 199 -36.51 -5.54 21.22
CA THR A 199 -36.36 -6.98 20.97
C THR A 199 -35.07 -7.19 20.19
N ILE A 200 -34.16 -8.02 20.73
CA ILE A 200 -32.93 -8.42 20.03
C ILE A 200 -33.20 -9.75 19.32
N ILE A 201 -32.99 -9.78 18.01
CA ILE A 201 -33.02 -10.99 17.19
C ILE A 201 -31.58 -11.36 16.83
N TYR A 202 -31.24 -12.64 16.92
CA TYR A 202 -29.91 -13.15 16.63
C TYR A 202 -29.95 -14.47 15.84
N THR A 203 -28.82 -14.81 15.23
CA THR A 203 -28.59 -16.08 14.52
C THR A 203 -27.23 -16.65 14.92
N THR A 204 -27.08 -17.97 14.76
CA THR A 204 -25.80 -18.68 14.97
C THR A 204 -25.35 -19.51 13.78
N ASP A 205 -26.15 -19.53 12.73
CA ASP A 205 -25.96 -20.24 11.46
C ASP A 205 -25.37 -19.32 10.37
N GLY A 206 -25.01 -18.08 10.72
CA GLY A 206 -24.45 -17.09 9.80
C GLY A 206 -25.47 -16.28 9.00
N SER A 207 -26.77 -16.64 9.04
CA SER A 207 -27.84 -15.90 8.38
C SER A 207 -28.10 -14.52 8.99
N ASP A 208 -28.72 -13.62 8.24
CA ASP A 208 -29.11 -12.30 8.74
C ASP A 208 -30.24 -12.42 9.79
N PRO A 209 -30.11 -11.77 10.97
CA PRO A 209 -31.15 -11.79 11.99
C PRO A 209 -32.40 -11.02 11.51
N ASN A 210 -33.47 -11.76 11.23
CA ASN A 210 -34.73 -11.27 10.68
C ASN A 210 -35.93 -11.70 11.53
N LEU A 211 -36.76 -10.73 11.95
CA LEU A 211 -37.97 -11.00 12.73
C LEU A 211 -38.99 -11.88 11.97
N ASP A 212 -39.01 -11.80 10.65
CA ASP A 212 -39.89 -12.61 9.80
C ASP A 212 -39.35 -14.05 9.62
N ASN A 213 -38.10 -14.31 10.01
CA ASN A 213 -37.45 -15.62 9.91
C ASN A 213 -37.42 -16.41 11.24
N LEU A 214 -38.30 -16.09 12.19
CA LEU A 214 -38.44 -16.86 13.43
C LEU A 214 -39.01 -18.27 13.20
N GLY A 215 -39.74 -18.48 12.10
CA GLY A 215 -40.27 -19.78 11.70
C GLY A 215 -39.29 -20.65 10.90
N GLY A 216 -38.11 -20.11 10.58
CA GLY A 216 -37.13 -20.71 9.70
C GLY A 216 -37.43 -20.53 8.22
N THR A 217 -36.38 -20.47 7.42
CA THR A 217 -36.41 -20.44 5.97
C THR A 217 -35.82 -21.74 5.47
N THR A 218 -36.59 -22.46 4.66
CA THR A 218 -36.20 -23.75 4.10
C THR A 218 -35.78 -23.58 2.65
N TYR A 219 -34.69 -24.25 2.26
CA TYR A 219 -34.24 -24.29 0.86
C TYR A 219 -33.89 -25.72 0.44
N GLN A 220 -33.87 -25.96 -0.87
CA GLN A 220 -33.58 -27.27 -1.44
C GLN A 220 -32.19 -27.29 -2.06
N TYR A 221 -31.53 -28.44 -2.01
CA TYR A 221 -30.22 -28.65 -2.63
C TYR A 221 -30.08 -30.10 -3.08
N LYS A 222 -28.99 -30.39 -3.80
CA LYS A 222 -28.61 -31.74 -4.23
C LYS A 222 -27.14 -32.00 -3.94
N ASN A 223 -26.85 -33.24 -3.57
CA ASN A 223 -25.47 -33.70 -3.45
C ASN A 223 -25.00 -34.50 -4.68
N GLU A 224 -25.92 -35.20 -5.33
CA GLU A 224 -25.61 -36.11 -6.44
C GLU A 224 -26.21 -35.55 -7.73
N TYR A 225 -25.38 -35.43 -8.76
CA TYR A 225 -25.79 -34.98 -10.09
C TYR A 225 -25.45 -36.04 -11.16
N PRO A 226 -26.20 -36.09 -12.28
CA PRO A 226 -25.95 -37.01 -13.38
C PRO A 226 -24.68 -36.62 -14.18
N PHE A 227 -23.52 -37.09 -13.74
CA PHE A 227 -22.21 -36.79 -14.33
C PHE A 227 -21.96 -37.50 -15.68
N GLU A 228 -22.38 -38.76 -15.82
CA GLU A 228 -22.08 -39.58 -16.99
C GLU A 228 -23.07 -39.38 -18.14
N ALA A 229 -22.60 -39.59 -19.38
CA ALA A 229 -23.45 -39.56 -20.56
C ALA A 229 -24.57 -40.62 -20.48
N GLY A 230 -25.79 -40.22 -20.83
CA GLY A 230 -27.00 -41.05 -20.79
C GLY A 230 -27.73 -41.05 -19.44
N GLN A 231 -27.18 -40.42 -18.40
CA GLN A 231 -27.88 -40.23 -17.13
C GLN A 231 -28.89 -39.07 -17.22
N LEU A 232 -29.98 -39.15 -16.46
CA LEU A 232 -31.00 -38.10 -16.38
C LEU A 232 -31.00 -37.49 -14.97
N PRO A 233 -31.31 -36.19 -14.82
CA PRO A 233 -31.49 -35.58 -13.52
C PRO A 233 -32.47 -36.34 -12.64
N SER A 234 -32.11 -36.54 -11.38
CA SER A 234 -33.00 -37.12 -10.37
C SER A 234 -33.83 -36.02 -9.70
N GLU A 235 -35.00 -36.37 -9.18
CA GLU A 235 -35.84 -35.47 -8.36
C GLU A 235 -35.50 -35.62 -6.86
N ASN A 236 -34.30 -36.10 -6.53
CA ASN A 236 -33.87 -36.38 -5.16
C ASN A 236 -33.35 -35.10 -4.49
N PHE A 237 -34.27 -34.23 -4.09
CA PHE A 237 -33.92 -33.02 -3.34
C PHE A 237 -33.70 -33.32 -1.86
N LEU A 238 -32.63 -32.74 -1.32
CA LEU A 238 -32.39 -32.62 0.11
C LEU A 238 -32.87 -31.24 0.58
N THR A 239 -32.98 -31.07 1.89
CA THR A 239 -33.57 -29.86 2.48
C THR A 239 -32.77 -29.41 3.68
N LYS A 240 -32.51 -28.10 3.75
CA LYS A 240 -31.86 -27.41 4.87
C LYS A 240 -32.71 -26.22 5.30
N SER A 241 -32.45 -25.70 6.48
CA SER A 241 -33.13 -24.52 7.00
C SER A 241 -32.26 -23.74 7.96
N PHE A 242 -32.28 -22.42 7.83
CA PHE A 242 -31.68 -21.48 8.78
C PHE A 242 -32.79 -20.65 9.43
N GLN A 243 -32.57 -20.17 10.65
CA GLN A 243 -33.63 -19.47 11.40
C GLN A 243 -33.09 -18.41 12.35
N SER A 244 -33.89 -17.36 12.54
CA SER A 244 -33.64 -16.35 13.55
C SER A 244 -34.19 -16.75 14.92
N MET A 245 -33.53 -16.28 15.97
CA MET A 245 -33.89 -16.53 17.35
C MET A 245 -34.09 -15.21 18.11
N GLN A 246 -35.06 -15.18 19.02
CA GLN A 246 -35.19 -14.05 19.95
C GLN A 246 -34.26 -14.24 21.15
N TYR A 247 -33.44 -13.24 21.44
CA TYR A 247 -32.51 -13.27 22.56
C TYR A 247 -33.24 -13.18 23.91
N ALA A 248 -33.01 -14.16 24.79
CA ALA A 248 -33.65 -14.21 26.11
C ALA A 248 -32.68 -14.51 27.27
N ALA A 249 -31.50 -15.07 26.98
CA ALA A 249 -30.48 -15.44 27.96
C ALA A 249 -29.08 -15.46 27.31
N PRO A 250 -27.99 -15.37 28.10
CA PRO A 250 -26.62 -15.50 27.58
C PRO A 250 -26.42 -16.78 26.76
N LEU A 251 -25.65 -16.65 25.67
CA LEU A 251 -25.29 -17.77 24.79
C LEU A 251 -24.00 -18.42 25.29
N THR A 252 -23.97 -19.74 25.39
CA THR A 252 -22.75 -20.46 25.75
C THR A 252 -21.88 -20.64 24.51
N ILE A 253 -20.73 -19.98 24.47
CA ILE A 253 -19.74 -20.11 23.39
C ILE A 253 -18.72 -21.17 23.80
N VAL A 254 -18.63 -22.24 23.02
CA VAL A 254 -17.86 -23.47 23.31
C VAL A 254 -17.13 -23.96 22.05
N ASP A 255 -16.20 -24.90 22.23
CA ASP A 255 -15.65 -25.67 21.12
C ASP A 255 -16.76 -26.56 20.53
N ARG A 256 -17.07 -26.33 19.25
CA ARG A 256 -18.16 -27.01 18.52
C ARG A 256 -17.65 -28.17 17.66
N THR A 257 -16.39 -28.56 17.76
CA THR A 257 -15.80 -29.61 16.92
C THR A 257 -16.51 -30.96 17.07
N SER A 258 -17.09 -31.26 18.23
CA SER A 258 -17.85 -32.51 18.40
C SER A 258 -19.26 -32.49 17.78
N GLU A 259 -19.77 -31.33 17.38
CA GLU A 259 -21.08 -31.20 16.76
C GLU A 259 -21.08 -31.71 15.32
N PRO A 260 -22.20 -32.31 14.84
CA PRO A 260 -22.33 -32.73 13.45
C PRO A 260 -22.05 -31.59 12.47
N ASN A 261 -21.51 -31.94 11.31
CA ASN A 261 -21.34 -31.01 10.21
C ASN A 261 -22.70 -30.58 9.64
N ASP A 262 -22.77 -29.33 9.17
CA ASP A 262 -23.98 -28.71 8.65
C ASP A 262 -23.87 -28.41 7.15
N ILE A 263 -23.32 -27.26 6.76
CA ILE A 263 -23.19 -26.86 5.35
C ILE A 263 -22.04 -27.56 4.64
N SER A 264 -21.03 -28.05 5.37
CA SER A 264 -19.94 -28.85 4.78
C SER A 264 -20.40 -30.23 4.31
N THR A 265 -21.68 -30.59 4.54
CA THR A 265 -22.33 -31.80 4.03
C THR A 265 -22.95 -31.60 2.64
N ILE A 266 -22.87 -30.38 2.09
CA ILE A 266 -23.43 -30.01 0.79
C ILE A 266 -22.35 -30.13 -0.30
N SER A 267 -22.69 -30.80 -1.40
CA SER A 267 -21.85 -30.88 -2.60
C SER A 267 -21.75 -29.51 -3.26
N SER A 268 -20.58 -29.18 -3.78
CA SER A 268 -20.30 -27.93 -4.50
C SER A 268 -20.01 -28.16 -5.99
N THR A 269 -20.10 -29.41 -6.44
CA THR A 269 -19.79 -29.86 -7.80
C THR A 269 -20.96 -30.66 -8.35
N TYR A 270 -20.88 -31.04 -9.63
CA TYR A 270 -21.83 -31.93 -10.29
C TYR A 270 -21.40 -33.41 -10.23
N ASP A 271 -20.57 -33.80 -9.27
CA ASP A 271 -20.13 -35.20 -9.12
C ASP A 271 -21.30 -36.13 -8.79
N GLU A 272 -21.26 -37.35 -9.33
CA GLU A 272 -22.23 -38.40 -8.98
C GLU A 272 -22.00 -38.93 -7.56
N ASP A 273 -20.75 -38.94 -7.10
CA ASP A 273 -20.36 -39.32 -5.74
C ASP A 273 -19.39 -38.29 -5.14
N PRO A 274 -19.90 -37.28 -4.40
CA PRO A 274 -19.06 -36.28 -3.74
C PRO A 274 -18.44 -36.77 -2.41
N SER A 275 -18.64 -38.04 -2.01
CA SER A 275 -18.21 -38.53 -0.70
C SER A 275 -16.69 -38.49 -0.47
N TYR A 276 -15.89 -38.39 -1.53
CA TYR A 276 -14.44 -38.28 -1.42
C TYR A 276 -13.95 -36.93 -0.88
N TYR A 277 -14.76 -35.86 -0.97
CA TYR A 277 -14.44 -34.55 -0.41
C TYR A 277 -15.47 -34.03 0.60
N ILE A 278 -16.64 -34.66 0.73
CA ILE A 278 -17.53 -34.38 1.85
C ILE A 278 -16.96 -35.07 3.10
N PRO A 279 -16.61 -34.32 4.16
CA PRO A 279 -15.97 -34.90 5.34
C PRO A 279 -16.91 -35.85 6.09
N ASP A 280 -16.46 -37.08 6.32
CA ASP A 280 -17.12 -38.10 7.14
C ASP A 280 -16.78 -38.00 8.64
N PHE A 281 -15.93 -37.03 8.99
CA PHE A 281 -15.54 -36.66 10.34
C PHE A 281 -16.03 -35.25 10.66
N ASN A 282 -16.17 -34.92 11.95
CA ASN A 282 -16.56 -33.57 12.34
C ASN A 282 -15.38 -32.60 12.15
N ILE A 283 -15.59 -31.58 11.33
CA ILE A 283 -14.62 -30.50 11.13
C ILE A 283 -14.63 -29.53 12.31
N PHE A 284 -13.55 -28.78 12.47
CA PHE A 284 -13.46 -27.70 13.45
C PHE A 284 -14.49 -26.60 13.13
N LYS A 285 -15.11 -26.04 14.17
CA LYS A 285 -16.20 -25.08 14.04
C LYS A 285 -16.04 -23.92 15.02
N GLY A 286 -16.15 -22.71 14.50
CA GLY A 286 -16.43 -21.51 15.28
C GLY A 286 -17.93 -21.33 15.55
N THR A 287 -18.23 -20.31 16.36
CA THR A 287 -19.58 -19.79 16.54
C THR A 287 -19.64 -18.40 15.94
N VAL A 288 -20.41 -18.22 14.87
CA VAL A 288 -20.75 -16.89 14.36
C VAL A 288 -22.01 -16.45 15.10
N VAL A 289 -22.04 -15.24 15.64
CA VAL A 289 -23.24 -14.67 16.24
C VAL A 289 -23.52 -13.33 15.58
N ARG A 290 -24.69 -13.22 14.97
CA ARG A 290 -25.17 -12.00 14.33
C ARG A 290 -26.40 -11.52 15.07
N ALA A 291 -26.51 -10.22 15.34
CA ALA A 291 -27.64 -9.67 16.08
C ALA A 291 -28.11 -8.32 15.53
N ARG A 292 -29.42 -8.08 15.61
CA ARG A 292 -30.10 -6.85 15.19
C ARG A 292 -31.19 -6.47 16.20
N ALA A 293 -31.35 -5.17 16.43
CA ALA A 293 -32.38 -4.61 17.30
C ALA A 293 -33.67 -4.29 16.54
N TYR A 294 -34.82 -4.59 17.14
CA TYR A 294 -36.16 -4.33 16.63
C TYR A 294 -37.03 -3.63 17.68
N LYS A 295 -37.82 -2.65 17.25
CA LYS A 295 -38.81 -1.93 18.06
C LYS A 295 -39.91 -1.40 17.17
N THR A 296 -41.16 -1.56 17.59
CA THR A 296 -42.31 -1.04 16.83
C THR A 296 -42.22 0.48 16.64
N GLY A 297 -42.34 0.94 15.39
CA GLY A 297 -42.30 2.36 15.04
C GLY A 297 -40.89 2.97 14.91
N ALA A 298 -39.84 2.15 14.96
CA ALA A 298 -38.45 2.54 14.73
C ALA A 298 -37.85 1.71 13.58
N LEU A 299 -36.87 2.27 12.88
CA LEU A 299 -36.03 1.53 11.94
C LEU A 299 -35.13 0.57 12.71
N THR A 300 -34.96 -0.63 12.18
CA THR A 300 -34.10 -1.64 12.77
C THR A 300 -32.65 -1.19 12.73
N SER A 301 -31.85 -1.65 13.69
CA SER A 301 -30.42 -1.35 13.69
C SER A 301 -29.67 -2.01 12.54
N ASN A 302 -28.43 -1.58 12.32
CA ASN A 302 -27.45 -2.39 11.59
C ASN A 302 -27.23 -3.75 12.28
N ILE A 303 -26.81 -4.76 11.51
CA ILE A 303 -26.42 -6.07 12.04
C ILE A 303 -25.02 -5.95 12.64
N VAL A 304 -24.84 -6.46 13.85
CA VAL A 304 -23.51 -6.66 14.44
C VAL A 304 -23.16 -8.13 14.34
N THR A 305 -21.97 -8.43 13.81
CA THR A 305 -21.47 -9.79 13.59
C THR A 305 -20.17 -9.99 14.38
N GLN A 306 -20.08 -11.09 15.11
CA GLN A 306 -18.86 -11.54 15.78
C GLN A 306 -18.65 -13.04 15.55
N SER A 307 -17.41 -13.43 15.23
CA SER A 307 -17.01 -14.83 15.11
C SER A 307 -16.10 -15.22 16.26
N TYR A 308 -16.39 -16.35 16.89
CA TYR A 308 -15.66 -16.87 18.05
C TYR A 308 -15.12 -18.27 17.74
N PHE A 309 -13.83 -18.48 17.97
CA PHE A 309 -13.17 -19.76 17.79
C PHE A 309 -12.67 -20.24 19.15
N VAL A 310 -13.21 -21.37 19.63
CA VAL A 310 -12.83 -21.92 20.93
C VAL A 310 -12.09 -23.23 20.69
N SER A 311 -10.84 -23.31 21.13
CA SER A 311 -10.04 -24.54 21.10
C SER A 311 -8.94 -24.46 22.15
N PRO A 312 -8.40 -25.59 22.65
CA PRO A 312 -7.30 -25.56 23.61
C PRO A 312 -6.06 -24.77 23.15
N GLU A 313 -5.84 -24.67 21.84
CA GLU A 313 -4.74 -23.93 21.23
C GLU A 313 -4.98 -22.40 21.17
N GLY A 314 -6.22 -21.94 21.28
CA GLY A 314 -6.55 -20.51 21.20
C GLY A 314 -6.00 -19.88 19.91
N THR A 315 -5.21 -18.81 20.05
CA THR A 315 -4.62 -18.09 18.91
C THR A 315 -3.61 -18.94 18.11
N ASP A 316 -3.03 -19.97 18.72
CA ASP A 316 -2.01 -20.82 18.08
C ASP A 316 -2.64 -21.91 17.19
N ARG A 317 -3.97 -21.94 17.07
CA ARG A 317 -4.69 -22.94 16.27
C ARG A 317 -4.34 -22.88 14.78
N PHE A 318 -4.06 -21.69 14.26
CA PHE A 318 -3.68 -21.46 12.86
C PHE A 318 -2.46 -20.54 12.80
N SER A 319 -1.51 -20.89 11.95
CA SER A 319 -0.26 -20.14 11.74
C SER A 319 -0.38 -19.02 10.70
N ILE A 320 -1.46 -19.02 9.92
CA ILE A 320 -1.78 -18.00 8.91
C ILE A 320 -3.09 -17.28 9.29
N PRO A 321 -3.35 -16.07 8.74
CA PRO A 321 -4.59 -15.34 8.98
C PRO A 321 -5.86 -16.14 8.71
N VAL A 322 -6.94 -15.78 9.42
CA VAL A 322 -8.24 -16.45 9.32
C VAL A 322 -9.29 -15.48 8.82
N ILE A 323 -10.10 -15.93 7.86
CA ILE A 323 -11.25 -15.22 7.34
C ILE A 323 -12.51 -15.99 7.77
N SER A 324 -13.49 -15.29 8.33
CA SER A 324 -14.83 -15.82 8.55
C SER A 324 -15.81 -15.08 7.64
N ILE A 325 -16.47 -15.83 6.77
CA ILE A 325 -17.57 -15.36 5.92
C ILE A 325 -18.87 -15.86 6.52
N SER A 326 -19.85 -14.98 6.64
CA SER A 326 -21.21 -15.35 7.05
C SER A 326 -22.29 -14.75 6.18
N LEU A 327 -23.29 -15.55 5.84
CA LEU A 327 -24.40 -15.20 4.96
C LEU A 327 -25.56 -16.20 5.11
N ASP A 328 -26.73 -15.85 4.56
CA ASP A 328 -27.86 -16.78 4.44
C ASP A 328 -27.47 -17.96 3.55
N GLU A 329 -27.53 -19.17 4.10
CA GLU A 329 -27.01 -20.39 3.44
C GLU A 329 -27.59 -20.64 2.04
N ASN A 330 -28.84 -20.27 1.80
CA ASN A 330 -29.50 -20.44 0.51
C ASN A 330 -28.86 -19.60 -0.61
N LYS A 331 -28.19 -18.47 -0.31
CA LYS A 331 -27.47 -17.67 -1.31
C LYS A 331 -26.33 -18.44 -1.96
N PHE A 332 -25.75 -19.42 -1.26
CA PHE A 332 -24.69 -20.27 -1.77
C PHE A 332 -25.20 -21.65 -2.21
N PHE A 333 -26.17 -22.21 -1.48
CA PHE A 333 -26.48 -23.63 -1.58
C PHE A 333 -27.88 -23.97 -2.08
N ASP A 334 -28.74 -22.98 -2.36
CA ASP A 334 -30.03 -23.27 -3.00
C ASP A 334 -29.85 -23.86 -4.40
N TYR A 335 -30.70 -24.83 -4.74
CA TYR A 335 -30.68 -25.50 -6.03
C TYR A 335 -30.91 -24.53 -7.20
N ASN A 336 -31.85 -23.58 -7.07
CA ASN A 336 -32.17 -22.65 -8.15
C ASN A 336 -31.23 -21.45 -8.17
N ASP A 337 -30.94 -20.88 -7.00
CA ASP A 337 -30.28 -19.57 -6.91
C ASP A 337 -28.91 -19.58 -6.22
N GLY A 338 -28.52 -20.70 -5.61
CA GLY A 338 -27.24 -20.84 -4.93
C GLY A 338 -26.06 -20.80 -5.89
N ILE A 339 -25.15 -19.84 -5.70
CA ILE A 339 -24.02 -19.61 -6.61
C ILE A 339 -22.81 -20.52 -6.34
N TYR A 340 -22.84 -21.38 -5.32
CA TYR A 340 -21.70 -22.23 -4.95
C TYR A 340 -21.88 -23.70 -5.38
N VAL A 341 -23.05 -24.06 -5.91
CA VAL A 341 -23.44 -25.43 -6.27
C VAL A 341 -23.60 -25.61 -7.78
N ALA A 342 -23.68 -26.85 -8.27
CA ALA A 342 -23.99 -27.12 -9.67
C ALA A 342 -25.43 -26.71 -10.03
N GLY A 343 -26.38 -27.05 -9.16
CA GLY A 343 -27.74 -26.53 -9.15
C GLY A 343 -28.58 -26.81 -10.40
N GLN A 344 -29.59 -25.98 -10.59
CA GLN A 344 -30.56 -26.07 -11.67
C GLN A 344 -29.92 -25.94 -13.06
N ASP A 345 -28.92 -25.08 -13.19
CA ASP A 345 -28.29 -24.83 -14.48
C ASP A 345 -27.59 -26.09 -15.01
N PHE A 346 -26.98 -26.88 -14.13
CA PHE A 346 -26.39 -28.17 -14.52
C PHE A 346 -27.42 -29.20 -14.95
N ASP A 347 -28.54 -29.34 -14.23
CA ASP A 347 -29.59 -30.26 -14.62
C ASP A 347 -30.19 -29.87 -15.99
N ASN A 348 -30.38 -28.56 -16.23
CA ASN A 348 -30.83 -28.04 -17.52
C ASN A 348 -29.81 -28.35 -18.62
N TRP A 349 -28.51 -28.15 -18.34
CA TRP A 349 -27.43 -28.49 -19.26
C TRP A 349 -27.42 -29.99 -19.58
N ARG A 350 -27.57 -30.87 -18.57
CA ARG A 350 -27.65 -32.32 -18.77
C ARG A 350 -28.84 -32.72 -19.65
N LEU A 351 -30.01 -32.12 -19.43
CA LEU A 351 -31.20 -32.38 -20.25
C LEU A 351 -31.00 -31.94 -21.70
N ALA A 352 -30.28 -30.84 -21.93
CA ALA A 352 -29.93 -30.36 -23.26
C ALA A 352 -28.82 -31.20 -23.93
N ASN A 353 -27.94 -31.82 -23.14
CA ASN A 353 -26.76 -32.55 -23.60
C ASN A 353 -26.73 -34.01 -23.05
N PRO A 354 -27.75 -34.84 -23.35
CA PRO A 354 -27.89 -36.15 -22.71
C PRO A 354 -26.74 -37.12 -23.03
N ASP A 355 -26.14 -37.02 -24.22
CA ASP A 355 -25.10 -37.94 -24.70
C ASP A 355 -23.67 -37.39 -24.55
N THR A 356 -23.51 -36.21 -23.93
CA THR A 356 -22.19 -35.55 -23.79
C THR A 356 -21.66 -35.71 -22.36
N PRO A 357 -20.43 -36.22 -22.14
CA PRO A 357 -19.84 -36.24 -20.79
C PRO A 357 -19.75 -34.84 -20.18
N ALA A 358 -20.04 -34.70 -18.88
CA ALA A 358 -19.80 -33.44 -18.19
C ALA A 358 -18.30 -33.23 -18.00
N LEU A 359 -17.79 -32.10 -18.51
CA LEU A 359 -16.42 -31.64 -18.30
C LEU A 359 -16.47 -30.32 -17.52
N PHE A 360 -15.29 -29.77 -17.19
CA PHE A 360 -15.15 -28.54 -16.41
C PHE A 360 -15.90 -27.31 -16.97
N ASN A 361 -16.35 -27.36 -18.23
CA ASN A 361 -17.10 -26.31 -18.92
C ASN A 361 -18.61 -26.61 -19.03
N ALA A 362 -19.11 -27.67 -18.38
CA ALA A 362 -20.53 -27.92 -18.26
C ALA A 362 -21.17 -26.82 -17.40
N GLU A 363 -22.22 -26.19 -17.93
CA GLU A 363 -22.88 -25.05 -17.31
C GLU A 363 -23.49 -25.44 -15.96
N ALA A 364 -23.28 -24.61 -14.94
CA ALA A 364 -23.76 -24.78 -13.57
C ALA A 364 -24.04 -23.43 -12.91
N ASN A 365 -24.75 -23.40 -11.77
CA ASN A 365 -25.09 -22.14 -11.10
C ASN A 365 -23.83 -21.33 -10.72
N TYR A 366 -22.72 -21.99 -10.40
CA TYR A 366 -21.46 -21.29 -10.12
C TYR A 366 -20.83 -20.62 -11.35
N ASP A 367 -21.28 -20.91 -12.57
CA ASP A 367 -20.81 -20.25 -13.80
C ASP A 367 -21.51 -18.90 -14.05
N ARG A 368 -22.60 -18.63 -13.33
CA ARG A 368 -23.28 -17.33 -13.38
C ARG A 368 -22.30 -16.20 -13.07
N SER A 369 -22.34 -15.15 -13.88
CA SER A 369 -21.43 -14.01 -13.79
C SER A 369 -22.17 -12.67 -13.93
N GLY A 370 -21.47 -11.56 -13.72
CA GLY A 370 -22.04 -10.22 -13.72
C GLY A 370 -22.36 -9.71 -12.31
N GLU A 371 -23.00 -8.54 -12.23
CA GLU A 371 -23.33 -7.89 -10.95
C GLU A 371 -24.55 -8.50 -10.28
N THR A 372 -25.46 -9.08 -11.07
CA THR A 372 -26.71 -9.69 -10.59
C THR A 372 -26.49 -10.98 -9.79
N THR A 373 -25.30 -11.57 -9.85
CA THR A 373 -24.96 -12.82 -9.15
C THR A 373 -24.30 -12.57 -7.80
N GLU A 374 -24.03 -11.30 -7.48
CA GLU A 374 -23.37 -10.94 -6.25
C GLU A 374 -24.24 -11.21 -5.02
N GLN A 375 -23.66 -11.89 -4.05
CA GLN A 375 -24.29 -12.16 -2.77
C GLN A 375 -23.68 -11.26 -1.69
N ILE A 376 -24.55 -10.63 -0.90
CA ILE A 376 -24.10 -9.86 0.26
C ILE A 376 -23.86 -10.81 1.43
N GLY A 377 -22.66 -10.73 1.98
CA GLY A 377 -22.24 -11.44 3.18
C GLY A 377 -21.46 -10.54 4.13
N HIS A 378 -20.99 -11.12 5.23
CA HIS A 378 -20.21 -10.43 6.26
C HIS A 378 -18.85 -11.09 6.40
N PHE A 379 -17.81 -10.26 6.43
CA PHE A 379 -16.40 -10.65 6.43
C PHE A 379 -15.72 -10.21 7.73
N ASN A 380 -15.13 -11.16 8.44
CA ASN A 380 -14.24 -10.93 9.56
C ASN A 380 -12.83 -11.43 9.20
N TYR A 381 -11.81 -10.59 9.40
CA TYR A 381 -10.41 -10.95 9.16
C TYR A 381 -9.64 -10.94 10.48
N PHE A 382 -8.93 -12.03 10.75
CA PHE A 382 -8.16 -12.23 11.97
C PHE A 382 -6.68 -12.44 11.64
N VAL A 383 -5.81 -11.69 12.33
CA VAL A 383 -4.36 -11.84 12.25
C VAL A 383 -3.83 -12.11 13.65
N ASN A 384 -3.09 -13.22 13.82
CA ASN A 384 -2.62 -13.69 15.12
C ASN A 384 -3.76 -13.79 16.16
N GLY A 385 -4.93 -14.24 15.71
CA GLY A 385 -6.16 -14.39 16.49
C GLY A 385 -6.91 -13.09 16.83
N ASN A 386 -6.40 -11.92 16.44
CA ASN A 386 -7.06 -10.63 16.67
C ASN A 386 -7.88 -10.22 15.44
N GLN A 387 -9.13 -9.79 15.65
CA GLN A 387 -9.96 -9.26 14.57
C GLN A 387 -9.46 -7.88 14.13
N VAL A 388 -9.05 -7.75 12.87
CA VAL A 388 -8.52 -6.51 12.28
C VAL A 388 -9.46 -5.88 11.27
N LEU A 389 -10.36 -6.66 10.64
CA LEU A 389 -11.46 -6.17 9.82
C LEU A 389 -12.77 -6.88 10.18
N ASN A 390 -13.87 -6.14 10.12
CA ASN A 390 -15.22 -6.63 10.41
C ASN A 390 -16.23 -5.75 9.64
N GLN A 391 -16.69 -6.21 8.48
CA GLN A 391 -17.55 -5.42 7.59
C GLN A 391 -18.39 -6.30 6.66
N GLN A 392 -19.43 -5.72 6.06
CA GLN A 392 -20.15 -6.35 4.96
C GLN A 392 -19.34 -6.27 3.67
N VAL A 393 -19.53 -7.28 2.81
CA VAL A 393 -18.86 -7.39 1.51
C VAL A 393 -19.81 -7.98 0.47
N GLY A 394 -19.65 -7.54 -0.78
CA GLY A 394 -20.19 -8.25 -1.94
C GLY A 394 -19.30 -9.46 -2.26
N ILE A 395 -19.91 -10.59 -2.59
CA ILE A 395 -19.21 -11.86 -2.86
C ILE A 395 -19.67 -12.42 -4.20
N ARG A 396 -18.71 -12.81 -5.05
CA ARG A 396 -18.97 -13.52 -6.33
C ARG A 396 -18.02 -14.70 -6.48
N ILE A 397 -18.39 -15.68 -7.30
CA ILE A 397 -17.47 -16.74 -7.71
C ILE A 397 -16.37 -16.15 -8.61
N ASN A 398 -15.13 -16.59 -8.41
CA ASN A 398 -13.98 -16.24 -9.24
C ASN A 398 -13.51 -17.47 -10.05
N GLY A 399 -13.04 -17.24 -11.27
CA GLY A 399 -12.36 -18.24 -12.10
C GLY A 399 -13.01 -18.44 -13.47
N GLY A 400 -12.47 -19.40 -14.22
CA GLY A 400 -13.07 -19.96 -15.43
C GLY A 400 -13.42 -21.43 -15.18
N GLY A 401 -12.67 -22.37 -15.77
CA GLY A 401 -12.88 -23.81 -15.53
C GLY A 401 -12.71 -24.26 -14.07
N THR A 402 -11.91 -23.53 -13.28
CA THR A 402 -11.68 -23.81 -11.85
C THR A 402 -12.92 -23.57 -10.98
N ARG A 403 -13.98 -22.95 -11.53
CA ARG A 403 -15.29 -22.90 -10.90
C ARG A 403 -15.92 -24.28 -10.76
N ALA A 404 -15.49 -25.28 -11.53
CA ALA A 404 -15.96 -26.65 -11.34
C ALA A 404 -15.31 -27.36 -10.13
N PHE A 405 -14.20 -26.85 -9.57
CA PHE A 405 -13.50 -27.51 -8.46
C PHE A 405 -14.27 -27.44 -7.15
N GLN A 406 -14.10 -28.44 -6.28
CA GLN A 406 -14.84 -28.55 -5.03
C GLN A 406 -14.62 -27.37 -4.07
N HIS A 407 -13.45 -26.72 -4.10
CA HIS A 407 -13.23 -25.48 -3.35
C HIS A 407 -13.18 -24.28 -4.32
N LYS A 408 -14.17 -23.41 -4.31
CA LYS A 408 -14.28 -22.28 -5.25
C LYS A 408 -13.43 -21.11 -4.78
N SER A 409 -12.88 -20.39 -5.76
CA SER A 409 -12.33 -19.05 -5.52
C SER A 409 -13.45 -18.02 -5.40
N LEU A 410 -13.25 -16.96 -4.62
CA LEU A 410 -14.23 -15.89 -4.38
C LEU A 410 -13.64 -14.51 -4.72
N ARG A 411 -14.46 -13.60 -5.24
CA ARG A 411 -14.15 -12.16 -5.32
C ARG A 411 -14.87 -11.45 -4.18
N LEU A 412 -14.16 -10.57 -3.48
CA LEU A 412 -14.70 -9.71 -2.43
C LEU A 412 -14.75 -8.25 -2.88
N TYR A 413 -15.86 -7.58 -2.60
CA TYR A 413 -16.10 -6.19 -2.97
C TYR A 413 -16.45 -5.35 -1.75
N ALA A 414 -15.70 -4.28 -1.53
CA ALA A 414 -16.01 -3.23 -0.56
C ALA A 414 -16.55 -1.99 -1.31
N ARG A 415 -17.61 -1.39 -0.79
CA ARG A 415 -18.25 -0.19 -1.35
C ARG A 415 -19.10 0.50 -0.29
N SER A 416 -19.29 1.81 -0.43
CA SER A 416 -19.94 2.66 0.57
C SER A 416 -21.35 2.20 0.93
N GLU A 417 -22.11 1.67 -0.03
CA GLU A 417 -23.45 1.10 0.18
C GLU A 417 -23.49 -0.15 1.09
N LEU A 418 -22.33 -0.77 1.35
CA LEU A 418 -22.17 -1.87 2.31
C LEU A 418 -21.53 -1.38 3.63
N GLY A 419 -21.46 -0.07 3.84
CA GLY A 419 -20.75 0.57 4.96
C GLY A 419 -19.35 1.01 4.55
N ALA A 420 -18.35 0.14 4.71
CA ALA A 420 -16.97 0.50 4.40
C ALA A 420 -16.68 0.41 2.89
N SER A 421 -16.20 1.51 2.30
CA SER A 421 -15.88 1.60 0.87
C SER A 421 -14.61 0.83 0.47
N THR A 422 -13.84 0.36 1.44
CA THR A 422 -12.55 -0.31 1.27
C THR A 422 -12.28 -1.29 2.42
N PHE A 423 -11.38 -2.24 2.20
CA PHE A 423 -10.71 -3.05 3.22
C PHE A 423 -9.53 -2.25 3.78
N ASN A 424 -9.74 -1.50 4.86
CA ASN A 424 -8.73 -0.62 5.46
C ASN A 424 -7.77 -1.39 6.39
N TYR A 425 -6.89 -2.19 5.79
CA TYR A 425 -5.81 -2.89 6.49
C TYR A 425 -4.67 -3.24 5.52
N PRO A 426 -3.39 -3.19 5.94
CA PRO A 426 -2.25 -3.66 5.12
C PRO A 426 -2.24 -5.19 5.03
N ILE A 427 -3.09 -5.74 4.18
CA ILE A 427 -3.24 -7.20 3.97
C ILE A 427 -1.94 -7.81 3.39
N PHE A 428 -1.23 -7.05 2.56
CA PHE A 428 0.04 -7.45 1.96
C PHE A 428 1.18 -6.65 2.58
N PRO A 429 1.99 -7.23 3.49
CA PRO A 429 2.97 -6.48 4.28
C PRO A 429 4.08 -5.80 3.48
N ASN A 430 4.37 -6.29 2.27
CA ASN A 430 5.43 -5.77 1.40
C ASN A 430 4.96 -4.61 0.51
N GLU A 431 3.65 -4.32 0.51
CA GLU A 431 3.08 -3.24 -0.28
C GLU A 431 3.09 -1.92 0.49
N ASN A 432 3.25 -0.80 -0.23
CA ASN A 432 3.19 0.54 0.35
C ASN A 432 1.75 1.05 0.60
N TYR A 433 0.75 0.19 0.39
CA TYR A 433 -0.66 0.52 0.51
C TYR A 433 -1.33 -0.24 1.65
N ASN A 434 -2.33 0.38 2.27
CA ASN A 434 -3.03 -0.17 3.44
C ASN A 434 -4.55 -0.27 3.23
N SER A 435 -5.03 -0.16 1.99
CA SER A 435 -6.44 -0.11 1.67
C SER A 435 -6.76 -0.67 0.28
N TYR A 436 -7.82 -1.47 0.18
CA TYR A 436 -8.19 -2.17 -1.07
C TYR A 436 -9.71 -2.08 -1.31
N LYS A 437 -10.16 -1.86 -2.56
CA LYS A 437 -11.60 -1.93 -2.90
C LYS A 437 -12.06 -3.37 -3.18
N ARG A 438 -11.17 -4.19 -3.72
CA ARG A 438 -11.47 -5.55 -4.18
C ARG A 438 -10.31 -6.48 -3.85
N LEU A 439 -10.66 -7.72 -3.51
CA LEU A 439 -9.71 -8.80 -3.23
C LEU A 439 -10.21 -10.08 -3.92
N VAL A 440 -9.30 -10.99 -4.20
CA VAL A 440 -9.63 -12.35 -4.64
C VAL A 440 -9.17 -13.33 -3.56
N LEU A 441 -10.03 -14.26 -3.16
CA LEU A 441 -9.67 -15.45 -2.41
C LEU A 441 -9.52 -16.60 -3.41
N ARG A 442 -8.28 -16.94 -3.77
CA ARG A 442 -7.97 -17.91 -4.84
C ARG A 442 -7.63 -19.28 -4.27
N ASN A 443 -8.12 -20.33 -4.93
CA ASN A 443 -7.86 -21.74 -4.63
C ASN A 443 -6.59 -22.27 -5.32
N SER A 444 -5.72 -21.39 -5.80
CA SER A 444 -4.48 -21.72 -6.55
C SER A 444 -4.68 -22.33 -7.95
N GLY A 445 -5.86 -22.18 -8.57
CA GLY A 445 -6.01 -22.46 -10.00
C GLY A 445 -5.76 -23.94 -10.35
N ASN A 446 -5.07 -24.22 -11.45
CA ASN A 446 -4.65 -25.57 -11.85
C ASN A 446 -3.70 -26.24 -10.82
N ASP A 447 -3.00 -25.46 -10.00
CA ASP A 447 -2.14 -25.95 -8.92
C ASP A 447 -2.93 -26.38 -7.66
N PHE A 448 -4.27 -26.30 -7.68
CA PHE A 448 -5.17 -26.66 -6.56
C PHE A 448 -4.92 -28.07 -5.98
N PHE A 449 -4.61 -29.06 -6.82
CA PHE A 449 -4.34 -30.44 -6.37
C PHE A 449 -2.86 -30.71 -6.05
N ASN A 450 -1.99 -29.71 -6.16
CA ASN A 450 -0.54 -29.86 -6.15
C ASN A 450 0.08 -29.06 -5.01
N THR A 451 0.84 -27.99 -5.29
CA THR A 451 1.60 -27.29 -4.24
C THR A 451 0.77 -26.25 -3.49
N TYR A 452 -0.31 -25.75 -4.12
CA TYR A 452 -1.19 -24.71 -3.62
C TYR A 452 -0.60 -23.28 -3.60
N TYR A 453 0.52 -23.03 -4.28
CA TYR A 453 1.18 -21.71 -4.29
C TYR A 453 1.87 -21.30 -5.60
N LYS A 454 1.90 -22.11 -6.66
CA LYS A 454 2.73 -21.86 -7.87
C LYS A 454 2.52 -20.51 -8.54
N ASP A 455 1.27 -20.06 -8.66
CA ASP A 455 0.95 -18.76 -9.25
C ASP A 455 1.64 -17.63 -8.46
N ALA A 456 1.33 -17.52 -7.17
CA ALA A 456 1.92 -16.53 -6.28
C ALA A 456 3.45 -16.60 -6.22
N PHE A 457 3.99 -17.82 -6.20
CA PHE A 457 5.42 -18.07 -6.26
C PHE A 457 6.07 -17.52 -7.54
N THR A 458 5.43 -17.70 -8.70
CA THR A 458 5.95 -17.17 -9.97
C THR A 458 5.98 -15.64 -9.96
N HIS A 459 4.92 -15.02 -9.44
CA HIS A 459 4.84 -13.57 -9.28
C HIS A 459 5.96 -13.01 -8.38
N GLU A 460 6.20 -13.64 -7.23
CA GLU A 460 7.30 -13.26 -6.32
C GLU A 460 8.68 -13.51 -6.95
N LEU A 461 8.81 -14.57 -7.76
CA LEU A 461 10.07 -14.92 -8.42
C LEU A 461 10.55 -13.79 -9.33
N VAL A 462 9.63 -13.11 -10.02
CA VAL A 462 9.91 -12.06 -11.01
C VAL A 462 9.56 -10.65 -10.54
N GLU A 463 9.28 -10.43 -9.25
CA GLU A 463 8.79 -9.15 -8.73
C GLU A 463 9.70 -7.97 -9.10
N LYS A 464 11.02 -8.15 -8.99
CA LYS A 464 12.03 -7.10 -9.30
C LYS A 464 12.34 -6.93 -10.80
N THR A 465 11.57 -7.56 -11.71
CA THR A 465 11.71 -7.33 -13.15
C THR A 465 11.00 -6.06 -13.61
N GLY A 466 10.04 -5.56 -12.82
CA GLY A 466 9.17 -4.44 -13.19
C GLY A 466 7.85 -4.87 -13.85
N LEU A 467 7.62 -6.18 -14.05
CA LEU A 467 6.32 -6.71 -14.43
C LEU A 467 5.28 -6.44 -13.33
N ASP A 468 4.04 -6.15 -13.71
CA ASP A 468 2.95 -6.06 -12.74
C ASP A 468 2.59 -7.44 -12.18
N ASN A 469 2.51 -7.51 -10.85
CA ASN A 469 2.28 -8.72 -10.10
C ASN A 469 1.08 -8.57 -9.16
N GLN A 470 0.52 -9.71 -8.77
CA GLN A 470 -0.49 -9.79 -7.72
C GLN A 470 0.21 -10.15 -6.40
N ALA A 471 0.02 -9.34 -5.37
CA ALA A 471 0.49 -9.67 -4.03
C ALA A 471 -0.21 -10.92 -3.44
N TYR A 472 0.40 -11.55 -2.44
CA TYR A 472 -0.01 -12.85 -1.89
C TYR A 472 -0.12 -12.83 -0.36
N GLN A 473 -1.20 -13.40 0.18
CA GLN A 473 -1.33 -13.69 1.61
C GLN A 473 -2.18 -14.97 1.80
N PRO A 474 -1.63 -16.10 2.27
CA PRO A 474 -2.43 -17.30 2.51
C PRO A 474 -3.35 -17.09 3.70
N SER A 475 -4.52 -17.74 3.68
CA SER A 475 -5.50 -17.65 4.75
C SER A 475 -6.32 -18.93 4.92
N VAL A 476 -6.82 -19.15 6.12
CA VAL A 476 -7.85 -20.15 6.42
C VAL A 476 -9.22 -19.50 6.34
N ILE A 477 -10.17 -20.18 5.71
CA ILE A 477 -11.54 -19.72 5.49
C ILE A 477 -12.50 -20.51 6.39
N PHE A 478 -13.43 -19.81 7.01
CA PHE A 478 -14.64 -20.35 7.63
C PHE A 478 -15.87 -19.81 6.92
N LEU A 479 -16.82 -20.69 6.64
CA LEU A 479 -18.12 -20.31 6.10
C LEU A 479 -19.19 -20.66 7.14
N ASN A 480 -19.97 -19.67 7.57
CA ASN A 480 -20.99 -19.81 8.62
C ASN A 480 -20.49 -20.51 9.90
N GLY A 481 -19.20 -20.36 10.20
CA GLY A 481 -18.55 -20.95 11.37
C GLY A 481 -17.96 -22.34 11.14
N GLU A 482 -18.20 -23.01 10.01
CA GLU A 482 -17.56 -24.28 9.69
C GLU A 482 -16.21 -24.05 8.98
N TYR A 483 -15.17 -24.81 9.36
CA TYR A 483 -13.89 -24.78 8.64
C TYR A 483 -14.13 -25.11 7.17
N TRP A 484 -13.79 -24.15 6.32
CA TRP A 484 -14.07 -24.27 4.90
C TRP A 484 -12.83 -24.61 4.09
N GLY A 485 -11.61 -24.36 4.56
CA GLY A 485 -10.38 -24.68 3.80
C GLY A 485 -9.43 -23.49 3.68
N MET A 486 -8.37 -23.64 2.91
CA MET A 486 -7.40 -22.58 2.63
C MET A 486 -7.71 -21.88 1.31
N LEU A 487 -7.65 -20.55 1.30
CA LEU A 487 -7.57 -19.75 0.07
C LEU A 487 -6.46 -18.73 0.25
N ASN A 488 -5.77 -18.36 -0.82
CA ASN A 488 -4.84 -17.24 -0.79
C ASN A 488 -5.53 -15.95 -1.21
N ILE A 489 -5.32 -14.90 -0.42
CA ILE A 489 -5.75 -13.55 -0.75
C ILE A 489 -4.79 -13.01 -1.83
N ARG A 490 -5.37 -12.46 -2.90
CA ARG A 490 -4.66 -11.89 -4.04
C ARG A 490 -5.23 -10.50 -4.35
N GLU A 491 -4.37 -9.62 -4.83
CA GLU A 491 -4.83 -8.42 -5.51
C GLU A 491 -5.60 -8.78 -6.78
N ARG A 492 -6.54 -7.91 -7.16
CA ARG A 492 -7.21 -8.01 -8.45
C ARG A 492 -6.60 -6.99 -9.40
N LEU A 493 -6.02 -7.45 -10.51
CA LEU A 493 -5.52 -6.59 -11.58
C LEU A 493 -6.69 -6.03 -12.38
N ASP A 494 -7.39 -5.06 -11.80
CA ASP A 494 -8.43 -4.27 -12.45
C ASP A 494 -8.13 -2.77 -12.34
N ARG A 495 -9.02 -1.92 -12.85
CA ARG A 495 -8.90 -0.47 -12.76
C ARG A 495 -8.51 0.07 -11.37
N HIS A 496 -8.96 -0.56 -10.27
CA HIS A 496 -8.62 -0.09 -8.93
C HIS A 496 -7.19 -0.45 -8.50
N TYR A 497 -6.59 -1.47 -9.12
CA TYR A 497 -5.16 -1.74 -8.97
C TYR A 497 -4.34 -0.66 -9.66
N PHE A 498 -4.66 -0.32 -10.91
CA PHE A 498 -3.92 0.68 -11.68
C PHE A 498 -4.12 2.10 -11.15
N GLU A 499 -5.32 2.42 -10.62
CA GLU A 499 -5.57 3.65 -9.88
C GLU A 499 -4.68 3.74 -8.63
N ARG A 500 -4.63 2.68 -7.82
CA ARG A 500 -3.82 2.64 -6.59
C ARG A 500 -2.32 2.70 -6.89
N LYS A 501 -1.84 1.95 -7.89
CA LYS A 501 -0.42 1.76 -8.16
C LYS A 501 0.20 2.87 -9.03
N TYR A 502 -0.55 3.37 -10.00
CA TYR A 502 -0.04 4.32 -11.01
C TYR A 502 -0.80 5.65 -11.04
N GLY A 503 -1.85 5.81 -10.24
CA GLY A 503 -2.69 7.01 -10.24
C GLY A 503 -3.58 7.15 -11.48
N ILE A 504 -3.83 6.05 -12.21
CA ILE A 504 -4.62 6.06 -13.44
C ILE A 504 -6.09 5.80 -13.09
N VAL A 505 -6.93 6.80 -13.27
CA VAL A 505 -8.37 6.73 -13.00
C VAL A 505 -9.11 5.88 -14.03
N GLU A 506 -10.32 5.41 -13.69
CA GLU A 506 -11.15 4.51 -14.52
C GLU A 506 -11.41 5.04 -15.94
N GLU A 507 -11.57 6.35 -16.11
CA GLU A 507 -11.81 6.97 -17.42
C GLU A 507 -10.57 6.99 -18.34
N ASP A 508 -9.39 6.82 -17.76
CA ASP A 508 -8.09 6.90 -18.45
C ASP A 508 -7.42 5.53 -18.61
N ILE A 509 -7.96 4.45 -18.05
CA ILE A 509 -7.35 3.10 -18.15
C ILE A 509 -8.01 2.29 -19.28
N GLU A 510 -7.18 1.62 -20.07
CA GLU A 510 -7.63 0.59 -21.02
C GLU A 510 -6.99 -0.74 -20.62
N ILE A 511 -7.81 -1.81 -20.55
CA ILE A 511 -7.37 -3.15 -20.17
C ILE A 511 -7.94 -4.16 -21.15
N LEU A 512 -7.06 -5.01 -21.69
CA LEU A 512 -7.43 -6.17 -22.50
C LEU A 512 -7.08 -7.45 -21.74
N GLY A 513 -8.04 -8.37 -21.66
CA GLY A 513 -7.93 -9.65 -20.99
C GLY A 513 -7.48 -10.77 -21.93
N ASP A 514 -8.00 -11.97 -21.67
CA ASP A 514 -7.72 -13.17 -22.46
C ASP A 514 -8.26 -13.01 -23.89
N ALA A 515 -7.56 -13.57 -24.89
CA ALA A 515 -7.89 -13.38 -26.31
C ALA A 515 -8.03 -11.92 -26.79
N TYR A 516 -7.39 -10.98 -26.08
CA TYR A 516 -7.46 -9.52 -26.31
C TYR A 516 -8.86 -8.93 -26.16
N GLU A 517 -9.77 -9.58 -25.43
CA GLU A 517 -11.09 -9.04 -25.13
C GLU A 517 -11.01 -7.80 -24.24
N VAL A 518 -11.87 -6.81 -24.47
CA VAL A 518 -11.90 -5.57 -23.68
C VAL A 518 -12.48 -5.85 -22.29
N ASP A 519 -11.63 -5.70 -21.27
CA ASP A 519 -12.06 -5.72 -19.86
C ASP A 519 -12.46 -4.31 -19.39
N GLU A 520 -11.72 -3.27 -19.81
CA GLU A 520 -11.98 -1.85 -19.50
C GLU A 520 -11.58 -0.96 -20.68
N GLY A 521 -12.31 0.12 -20.94
CA GLY A 521 -11.95 1.12 -21.94
C GLY A 521 -12.20 0.69 -23.40
N SER A 522 -11.18 0.79 -24.26
CA SER A 522 -11.25 0.52 -25.70
C SER A 522 -10.03 -0.27 -26.19
N ASP A 523 -10.20 -0.99 -27.30
CA ASP A 523 -9.15 -1.73 -28.00
C ASP A 523 -8.62 -1.00 -29.26
N GLU A 524 -9.14 0.17 -29.63
CA GLU A 524 -8.83 0.85 -30.90
C GLU A 524 -7.32 1.05 -31.11
N HIS A 525 -6.64 1.61 -30.11
CA HIS A 525 -5.20 1.83 -30.16
C HIS A 525 -4.40 0.51 -30.21
N PHE A 526 -4.89 -0.55 -29.54
CA PHE A 526 -4.26 -1.86 -29.61
C PHE A 526 -4.42 -2.46 -31.01
N LEU A 527 -5.62 -2.40 -31.59
CA LEU A 527 -5.90 -2.91 -32.93
C LEU A 527 -5.11 -2.17 -34.00
N ASP A 528 -4.88 -0.87 -33.87
CA ASP A 528 -4.02 -0.10 -34.77
C ASP A 528 -2.55 -0.56 -34.68
N MET A 529 -2.01 -0.69 -33.46
CA MET A 529 -0.67 -1.23 -33.24
C MET A 529 -0.55 -2.67 -33.77
N PHE A 530 -1.53 -3.53 -33.49
CA PHE A 530 -1.56 -4.92 -33.91
C PHE A 530 -1.65 -5.03 -35.44
N SER A 531 -2.52 -4.25 -36.08
CA SER A 531 -2.62 -4.15 -37.54
C SER A 531 -1.31 -3.66 -38.16
N PHE A 532 -0.60 -2.73 -37.51
CA PHE A 532 0.73 -2.31 -37.96
C PHE A 532 1.71 -3.47 -37.94
N LEU A 533 1.74 -4.28 -36.87
CA LEU A 533 2.57 -5.49 -36.75
C LEU A 533 2.20 -6.56 -37.81
N GLU A 534 0.94 -6.70 -38.19
CA GLU A 534 0.54 -7.62 -39.26
C GLU A 534 1.13 -7.21 -40.62
N ASN A 535 1.12 -5.92 -40.90
CA ASN A 535 1.39 -5.37 -42.23
C ASN A 535 2.81 -4.86 -42.44
N ASN A 536 3.62 -4.73 -41.39
CA ASN A 536 4.98 -4.19 -41.46
C ASN A 536 5.99 -5.13 -40.77
N SER A 537 7.20 -5.21 -41.33
CA SER A 537 8.31 -5.94 -40.72
C SER A 537 9.11 -5.03 -39.79
N LEU A 538 9.53 -5.55 -38.64
CA LEU A 538 10.36 -4.81 -37.68
C LEU A 538 11.87 -4.98 -37.92
N ALA A 539 12.25 -5.71 -38.98
CA ALA A 539 13.62 -5.66 -39.50
C ALA A 539 14.00 -4.25 -40.01
N ASP A 540 13.01 -3.40 -40.32
CA ASP A 540 13.21 -1.96 -40.52
C ASP A 540 13.16 -1.23 -39.17
N ASN A 541 14.27 -0.61 -38.79
CA ASN A 541 14.38 0.13 -37.54
C ASN A 541 13.33 1.24 -37.39
N SER A 542 12.86 1.85 -38.49
CA SER A 542 11.84 2.89 -38.42
C SER A 542 10.49 2.34 -37.92
N ASN A 543 10.18 1.10 -38.29
CA ASN A 543 8.96 0.41 -37.84
C ASN A 543 9.11 -0.04 -36.39
N TYR A 544 10.31 -0.50 -36.00
CA TYR A 544 10.63 -0.83 -34.61
C TYR A 544 10.56 0.40 -33.70
N ASP A 545 11.12 1.53 -34.13
CA ASP A 545 11.06 2.81 -33.42
C ASP A 545 9.61 3.29 -33.24
N TYR A 546 8.76 3.11 -34.26
CA TYR A 546 7.33 3.35 -34.12
C TYR A 546 6.70 2.44 -33.05
N ILE A 547 6.96 1.13 -33.09
CA ILE A 547 6.43 0.19 -32.08
C ILE A 547 6.88 0.55 -30.67
N ASN A 548 8.10 1.06 -30.47
CA ASN A 548 8.57 1.55 -29.16
C ASN A 548 7.76 2.71 -28.60
N THR A 549 7.04 3.46 -29.45
CA THR A 549 6.09 4.51 -29.02
C THR A 549 4.71 3.97 -28.69
N GLN A 550 4.39 2.75 -29.10
CA GLN A 550 3.06 2.13 -28.91
C GLN A 550 3.05 1.16 -27.73
N MET A 551 4.18 0.50 -27.45
CA MET A 551 4.32 -0.49 -26.38
C MET A 551 5.67 -0.39 -25.65
N ASP A 552 5.68 -0.82 -24.40
CA ASP A 552 6.90 -1.00 -23.62
C ASP A 552 7.54 -2.35 -23.96
N VAL A 553 8.43 -2.36 -24.95
CA VAL A 553 9.09 -3.58 -25.44
C VAL A 553 9.94 -4.29 -24.39
N GLU A 554 10.46 -3.56 -23.39
CA GLU A 554 11.25 -4.14 -22.29
C GLU A 554 10.34 -4.95 -21.36
N ASN A 555 9.18 -4.38 -20.99
CA ASN A 555 8.14 -5.08 -20.23
C ASN A 555 7.63 -6.33 -20.97
N PHE A 556 7.35 -6.21 -22.27
CA PHE A 556 6.94 -7.37 -23.08
C PHE A 556 8.02 -8.45 -23.17
N ARG A 557 9.30 -8.07 -23.32
CA ARG A 557 10.42 -9.01 -23.35
C ARG A 557 10.46 -9.86 -22.07
N ASP A 558 10.37 -9.23 -20.91
CA ASP A 558 10.40 -9.92 -19.62
C ASP A 558 9.16 -10.81 -19.40
N TYR A 559 8.00 -10.37 -19.89
CA TYR A 559 6.76 -11.16 -19.90
C TYR A 559 6.87 -12.44 -20.74
N PHE A 560 7.40 -12.33 -21.96
CA PHE A 560 7.65 -13.48 -22.83
C PHE A 560 8.66 -14.43 -22.21
N ILE A 561 9.79 -13.91 -21.72
CA ILE A 561 10.84 -14.73 -21.09
C ILE A 561 10.29 -15.48 -19.88
N THR A 562 9.51 -14.82 -19.02
CA THR A 562 8.90 -15.44 -17.83
C THR A 562 8.00 -16.60 -18.22
N ASN A 563 7.02 -16.39 -19.10
CA ASN A 563 6.09 -17.45 -19.52
C ASN A 563 6.80 -18.62 -20.21
N ILE A 564 7.81 -18.33 -21.05
CA ILE A 564 8.61 -19.36 -21.71
C ILE A 564 9.43 -20.16 -20.69
N PHE A 565 10.09 -19.49 -19.74
CA PHE A 565 10.93 -20.16 -18.76
C PHE A 565 10.10 -21.08 -17.87
N VAL A 566 9.00 -20.57 -17.28
CA VAL A 566 8.13 -21.35 -16.37
C VAL A 566 7.28 -22.41 -17.07
N GLN A 567 7.41 -22.57 -18.40
CA GLN A 567 6.60 -23.47 -19.22
C GLN A 567 5.09 -23.23 -19.08
N ASN A 568 4.66 -21.97 -19.13
CA ASN A 568 3.22 -21.70 -19.22
C ASN A 568 2.70 -22.10 -20.61
N THR A 569 2.05 -23.27 -20.70
CA THR A 569 1.53 -23.82 -21.96
C THR A 569 0.06 -23.49 -22.20
N ASP A 570 -0.60 -22.81 -21.26
CA ASP A 570 -1.97 -22.28 -21.41
C ASP A 570 -1.97 -20.82 -21.94
N TRP A 571 -0.77 -20.28 -22.11
CA TRP A 571 -0.40 -19.03 -22.77
C TRP A 571 0.22 -19.38 -24.16
N PRO A 572 0.19 -18.57 -25.24
CA PRO A 572 -0.01 -17.12 -25.32
C PRO A 572 -1.41 -16.61 -25.65
N GLY A 573 -2.34 -17.48 -26.02
CA GLY A 573 -3.69 -17.04 -26.35
C GLY A 573 -4.57 -16.73 -25.12
N TRP A 574 -4.31 -17.37 -23.99
CA TRP A 574 -4.96 -17.14 -22.69
C TRP A 574 -3.92 -16.68 -21.66
N ASN A 575 -4.41 -16.36 -20.47
CA ASN A 575 -3.61 -15.90 -19.33
C ASN A 575 -2.82 -14.63 -19.71
N THR A 576 -3.52 -13.74 -20.42
CA THR A 576 -3.01 -12.46 -20.87
C THR A 576 -3.72 -11.32 -20.14
N LEU A 577 -2.96 -10.24 -19.90
CA LEU A 577 -3.48 -8.97 -19.45
C LEU A 577 -2.60 -7.89 -20.05
N PHE A 578 -3.20 -7.01 -20.85
CA PHE A 578 -2.56 -5.83 -21.41
C PHE A 578 -3.22 -4.59 -20.84
N TRP A 579 -2.42 -3.56 -20.54
CA TRP A 579 -2.95 -2.32 -20.03
C TRP A 579 -2.18 -1.11 -20.57
N ARG A 580 -2.86 0.02 -20.67
CA ARG A 580 -2.26 1.33 -20.93
C ARG A 580 -3.07 2.44 -20.27
N LYS A 581 -2.40 3.56 -19.99
CA LYS A 581 -3.10 4.84 -19.86
C LYS A 581 -3.49 5.35 -21.24
N LYS A 582 -4.72 5.81 -21.38
CA LYS A 582 -5.22 6.50 -22.57
C LYS A 582 -4.59 7.90 -22.64
N THR A 583 -3.80 8.11 -23.67
CA THR A 583 -3.21 9.42 -24.02
C THR A 583 -3.45 9.70 -25.50
N ALA A 584 -3.31 10.97 -25.90
CA ALA A 584 -3.41 11.35 -27.31
C ALA A 584 -2.18 10.91 -28.12
N ASP A 585 -0.99 11.02 -27.52
CA ASP A 585 0.31 10.65 -28.10
C ASP A 585 1.20 10.00 -27.03
N TYR A 586 2.34 9.42 -27.44
CA TYR A 586 3.36 8.91 -26.52
C TYR A 586 4.06 10.04 -25.76
N GLU A 587 4.13 9.93 -24.43
CA GLU A 587 4.72 10.92 -23.53
C GLU A 587 5.99 10.36 -22.84
N PRO A 588 7.19 10.49 -23.46
CA PRO A 588 8.41 9.83 -22.98
C PRO A 588 8.90 10.27 -21.60
N ASP A 589 8.54 11.47 -21.16
CA ASP A 589 8.95 12.04 -19.87
C ASP A 589 7.91 11.80 -18.76
N ALA A 590 6.79 11.12 -19.08
CA ALA A 590 5.77 10.80 -18.09
C ALA A 590 6.28 9.75 -17.09
N PRO A 591 5.75 9.72 -15.85
CA PRO A 591 6.02 8.63 -14.92
C PRO A 591 5.72 7.26 -15.53
N TYR A 592 6.40 6.21 -15.07
CA TYR A 592 6.16 4.85 -15.56
C TYR A 592 4.66 4.49 -15.50
N GLY A 593 4.15 3.88 -16.57
CA GLY A 593 2.73 3.54 -16.71
C GLY A 593 1.84 4.68 -17.25
N ASN A 594 2.30 5.93 -17.20
CA ASN A 594 1.51 7.11 -17.61
C ASN A 594 1.85 7.64 -19.01
N ASP A 595 2.76 7.00 -19.73
CA ASP A 595 3.32 7.46 -21.01
C ASP A 595 2.48 7.12 -22.26
N GLY A 596 1.35 6.45 -22.10
CA GLY A 596 0.47 6.08 -23.21
C GLY A 596 0.72 4.70 -23.83
N ARG A 597 1.82 4.02 -23.47
CA ARG A 597 2.24 2.74 -24.06
C ARG A 597 1.54 1.53 -23.44
N TRP A 598 1.27 0.52 -24.27
CA TRP A 598 0.84 -0.80 -23.82
C TRP A 598 1.92 -1.54 -23.01
N ARG A 599 1.48 -2.16 -21.92
CA ARG A 599 2.27 -3.03 -21.02
C ARG A 599 1.50 -4.31 -20.74
N THR A 600 2.20 -5.31 -20.22
CA THR A 600 1.62 -6.56 -19.74
C THR A 600 1.71 -6.67 -18.23
N ALA A 601 0.81 -7.47 -17.66
CA ALA A 601 0.92 -7.98 -16.30
C ALA A 601 1.04 -9.51 -16.32
N ILE A 602 1.75 -10.08 -15.35
CA ILE A 602 1.75 -11.53 -15.15
C ILE A 602 0.40 -11.94 -14.58
N LYS A 603 -0.13 -13.08 -15.05
CA LYS A 603 -1.44 -13.59 -14.67
C LYS A 603 -1.46 -15.09 -14.89
N ASP A 604 -2.00 -15.83 -13.92
CA ASP A 604 -2.43 -17.23 -14.06
C ASP A 604 -1.31 -18.15 -14.57
N THR A 605 -0.25 -18.25 -13.77
CA THR A 605 0.93 -19.07 -14.09
C THR A 605 0.97 -20.40 -13.32
N ASP A 606 -0.14 -20.76 -12.65
CA ASP A 606 -0.22 -22.01 -11.87
C ASP A 606 -0.06 -23.29 -12.70
N ALA A 607 -0.32 -23.22 -14.01
CA ALA A 607 -0.07 -24.29 -14.98
C ALA A 607 1.43 -24.52 -15.30
N GLY A 608 2.33 -23.67 -14.81
CA GLY A 608 3.77 -23.75 -15.04
C GLY A 608 4.51 -24.81 -14.21
N PHE A 609 5.84 -24.77 -14.29
CA PHE A 609 6.77 -25.65 -13.55
C PHE A 609 6.49 -27.14 -13.80
N GLY A 610 6.33 -27.51 -15.07
CA GLY A 610 6.13 -28.90 -15.50
C GLY A 610 4.74 -29.48 -15.22
N LEU A 611 3.80 -28.71 -14.67
CA LEU A 611 2.52 -29.25 -14.21
C LEU A 611 1.65 -29.86 -15.32
N MET A 612 1.48 -29.15 -16.44
CA MET A 612 0.52 -29.56 -17.48
C MET A 612 1.02 -30.72 -18.36
N LEU A 613 2.34 -30.84 -18.53
CA LEU A 613 2.93 -31.79 -19.48
C LEU A 613 3.70 -32.94 -18.82
N ASP A 614 3.96 -32.84 -17.51
CA ASP A 614 4.79 -33.79 -16.75
C ASP A 614 6.20 -33.98 -17.36
N ILE A 615 6.73 -32.90 -17.96
CA ILE A 615 8.06 -32.85 -18.60
C ILE A 615 8.71 -31.47 -18.40
N ASN A 616 10.03 -31.43 -18.19
CA ASN A 616 10.80 -30.19 -17.94
C ASN A 616 11.45 -29.62 -19.23
N ASP A 617 11.42 -30.36 -20.34
CA ASP A 617 12.13 -30.09 -21.59
C ASP A 617 11.24 -29.57 -22.72
N HIS A 618 9.96 -29.28 -22.48
CA HIS A 618 9.09 -28.67 -23.50
C HIS A 618 9.70 -27.37 -24.06
N ASN A 619 9.79 -27.28 -25.39
CA ASN A 619 10.33 -26.12 -26.10
C ASN A 619 9.29 -24.99 -26.21
N THR A 620 9.03 -24.33 -25.07
CA THR A 620 8.07 -23.23 -25.00
C THR A 620 8.50 -22.01 -25.82
N LEU A 621 9.79 -21.85 -26.17
CA LEU A 621 10.25 -20.79 -27.07
C LEU A 621 9.82 -21.05 -28.52
N GLU A 622 9.95 -22.29 -28.99
CA GLU A 622 9.42 -22.68 -30.31
C GLU A 622 7.90 -22.56 -30.33
N PHE A 623 7.23 -23.00 -29.26
CA PHE A 623 5.79 -22.82 -29.09
C PHE A 623 5.39 -21.34 -29.18
N ALA A 624 6.00 -20.47 -28.39
CA ALA A 624 5.75 -19.01 -28.37
C ALA A 624 6.05 -18.28 -29.69
N THR A 625 6.73 -18.95 -30.63
CA THR A 625 7.12 -18.36 -31.92
C THR A 625 6.63 -19.19 -33.12
N ALA A 626 5.69 -20.11 -32.89
CA ALA A 626 5.12 -20.95 -33.92
C ALA A 626 4.28 -20.12 -34.92
N THR A 627 4.29 -20.56 -36.19
CA THR A 627 3.53 -19.93 -37.28
C THR A 627 2.44 -20.87 -37.78
N GLY A 628 1.30 -20.33 -38.22
CA GLY A 628 0.21 -21.11 -38.82
C GLY A 628 -0.52 -22.04 -37.84
N GLY A 629 -0.41 -21.78 -36.54
CA GLY A 629 -1.21 -22.47 -35.52
C GLY A 629 -2.69 -22.13 -35.66
N THR A 630 -3.54 -23.15 -35.61
CA THR A 630 -5.01 -23.00 -35.65
C THR A 630 -5.70 -23.51 -34.38
N GLU A 631 -4.93 -24.11 -33.47
CA GLU A 631 -5.44 -24.77 -32.27
C GLU A 631 -5.09 -23.98 -31.00
N TRP A 632 -5.95 -24.15 -29.99
CA TRP A 632 -5.81 -23.56 -28.67
C TRP A 632 -4.59 -24.14 -27.92
N PRO A 633 -3.81 -23.37 -27.15
CA PRO A 633 -3.84 -21.92 -26.90
C PRO A 633 -2.91 -21.10 -27.80
N ASN A 634 -2.56 -21.63 -28.97
CA ASN A 634 -1.52 -21.06 -29.84
C ASN A 634 -2.00 -20.81 -31.28
N PRO A 635 -3.11 -20.08 -31.49
CA PRO A 635 -3.49 -19.61 -32.82
C PRO A 635 -2.49 -18.56 -33.35
N GLU A 636 -2.35 -18.43 -34.67
CA GLU A 636 -1.33 -17.59 -35.33
C GLU A 636 -1.22 -16.15 -34.80
N TRP A 637 -2.36 -15.53 -34.42
CA TRP A 637 -2.40 -14.17 -33.89
C TRP A 637 -1.72 -14.03 -32.50
N SER A 638 -1.70 -15.09 -31.70
CA SER A 638 -1.23 -15.06 -30.31
C SER A 638 0.30 -14.97 -30.20
N THR A 639 1.03 -15.46 -31.21
CA THR A 639 2.50 -15.40 -31.26
C THR A 639 3.02 -14.22 -32.07
N LEU A 640 2.14 -13.45 -32.71
CA LEU A 640 2.53 -12.43 -33.70
C LEU A 640 3.48 -11.39 -33.10
N ILE A 641 3.18 -10.87 -31.92
CA ILE A 641 3.96 -9.80 -31.28
C ILE A 641 5.41 -10.25 -31.09
N LEU A 642 5.65 -11.39 -30.43
CA LEU A 642 7.01 -11.90 -30.21
C LEU A 642 7.72 -12.21 -31.53
N ARG A 643 7.03 -12.84 -32.50
CA ARG A 643 7.62 -13.13 -33.82
C ARG A 643 8.08 -11.87 -34.52
N ARG A 644 7.28 -10.79 -34.50
CA ARG A 644 7.63 -9.51 -35.12
C ARG A 644 8.77 -8.82 -34.40
N LEU A 645 8.76 -8.78 -33.06
CA LEU A 645 9.86 -8.18 -32.29
C LEU A 645 11.20 -8.88 -32.57
N LEU A 646 11.20 -10.21 -32.69
CA LEU A 646 12.38 -11.00 -33.04
C LEU A 646 12.89 -10.79 -34.48
N GLU A 647 12.18 -10.08 -35.35
CA GLU A 647 12.72 -9.69 -36.67
C GLU A 647 13.77 -8.56 -36.55
N ASN A 648 13.74 -7.79 -35.46
CA ASN A 648 14.69 -6.72 -35.22
C ASN A 648 15.95 -7.26 -34.52
N GLU A 649 17.12 -7.06 -35.14
CA GLU A 649 18.40 -7.58 -34.63
C GLU A 649 18.73 -7.09 -33.20
N ALA A 650 18.44 -5.81 -32.89
CA ALA A 650 18.71 -5.27 -31.56
C ALA A 650 17.79 -5.90 -30.50
N PHE A 651 16.51 -6.10 -30.82
CA PHE A 651 15.59 -6.81 -29.94
C PHE A 651 15.97 -8.28 -29.79
N GLU A 652 16.32 -8.98 -30.87
CA GLU A 652 16.74 -10.39 -30.82
C GLU A 652 17.93 -10.58 -29.87
N LEU A 653 18.98 -9.78 -30.03
CA LEU A 653 20.17 -9.82 -29.17
C LEU A 653 19.82 -9.48 -27.72
N SER A 654 18.96 -8.47 -27.51
CA SER A 654 18.48 -8.07 -26.20
C SER A 654 17.64 -9.16 -25.53
N PHE A 655 16.79 -9.85 -26.29
CA PHE A 655 15.97 -10.98 -25.83
C PHE A 655 16.86 -12.14 -25.39
N ILE A 656 17.85 -12.54 -26.19
CA ILE A 656 18.79 -13.61 -25.86
C ILE A 656 19.58 -13.26 -24.59
N ASN A 657 20.12 -12.04 -24.51
CA ASN A 657 20.90 -11.59 -23.37
C ASN A 657 20.05 -11.46 -22.11
N ARG A 658 18.86 -10.87 -22.17
CA ARG A 658 17.96 -10.77 -21.02
C ARG A 658 17.52 -12.14 -20.53
N PHE A 659 17.31 -13.11 -21.43
CA PHE A 659 17.00 -14.48 -21.03
C PHE A 659 18.18 -15.10 -20.26
N ALA A 660 19.41 -14.92 -20.75
CA ALA A 660 20.61 -15.34 -20.03
C ALA A 660 20.74 -14.64 -18.67
N ASP A 661 20.55 -13.31 -18.62
CA ASP A 661 20.57 -12.50 -17.41
C ASP A 661 19.59 -13.06 -16.37
N MET A 662 18.34 -13.34 -16.75
CA MET A 662 17.32 -13.89 -15.87
C MET A 662 17.64 -15.32 -15.41
N MET A 663 18.23 -16.16 -16.25
CA MET A 663 18.72 -17.49 -15.86
C MET A 663 19.95 -17.46 -14.94
N ASN A 664 20.71 -16.37 -14.94
CA ASN A 664 21.83 -16.14 -14.03
C ASN A 664 21.44 -15.36 -12.75
N THR A 665 20.16 -15.02 -12.58
CA THR A 665 19.66 -14.23 -11.43
C THR A 665 18.32 -14.77 -10.91
N PHE A 666 17.21 -14.30 -11.46
CA PHE A 666 15.84 -14.63 -11.03
C PHE A 666 15.56 -16.14 -11.05
N PHE A 667 16.02 -16.84 -12.11
CA PHE A 667 15.74 -18.26 -12.34
C PHE A 667 16.91 -19.17 -11.96
N LEU A 668 17.83 -18.71 -11.12
CA LEU A 668 18.88 -19.58 -10.57
C LEU A 668 18.25 -20.74 -9.78
N PRO A 669 18.67 -22.00 -10.01
CA PRO A 669 18.06 -23.17 -9.37
C PRO A 669 17.95 -23.04 -7.85
N GLU A 670 19.04 -22.65 -7.18
CA GLU A 670 19.07 -22.48 -5.72
C GLU A 670 18.03 -21.45 -5.26
N ARG A 671 17.89 -20.33 -5.98
CA ARG A 671 16.90 -19.30 -5.65
C ARG A 671 15.46 -19.80 -5.84
N VAL A 672 15.18 -20.47 -6.95
CA VAL A 672 13.85 -21.02 -7.27
C VAL A 672 13.43 -22.02 -6.20
N ILE A 673 14.35 -22.92 -5.81
CA ILE A 673 14.14 -23.91 -4.75
C ILE A 673 13.94 -23.24 -3.39
N ASP A 674 14.82 -22.31 -3.00
CA ASP A 674 14.74 -21.61 -1.72
C ASP A 674 13.44 -20.83 -1.58
N LEU A 675 12.98 -20.18 -2.65
CA LEU A 675 11.71 -19.46 -2.63
C LEU A 675 10.51 -20.42 -2.56
N SER A 676 10.52 -21.51 -3.34
CA SER A 676 9.48 -22.55 -3.26
C SER A 676 9.35 -23.11 -1.84
N ASN A 677 10.48 -23.40 -1.19
CA ASN A 677 10.52 -23.89 0.19
C ASN A 677 9.96 -22.87 1.19
N GLN A 678 10.18 -21.57 0.98
CA GLN A 678 9.60 -20.52 1.82
C GLN A 678 8.08 -20.49 1.73
N PHE A 679 7.51 -20.56 0.52
CA PHE A 679 6.06 -20.65 0.33
C PHE A 679 5.48 -21.91 0.97
N ALA A 680 6.11 -23.07 0.74
CA ALA A 680 5.69 -24.33 1.32
C ALA A 680 5.68 -24.28 2.86
N ALA A 681 6.74 -23.75 3.48
CA ALA A 681 6.86 -23.67 4.93
C ALA A 681 5.77 -22.81 5.60
N VAL A 682 5.28 -21.78 4.91
CA VAL A 682 4.20 -20.91 5.43
C VAL A 682 2.87 -21.67 5.51
N ILE A 683 2.58 -22.53 4.53
CA ILE A 683 1.27 -23.21 4.45
C ILE A 683 1.29 -24.64 5.01
N GLU A 684 2.47 -25.27 5.15
CA GLU A 684 2.64 -26.64 5.64
C GLU A 684 1.78 -26.98 6.87
N PRO A 685 1.71 -26.13 7.91
CA PRO A 685 0.92 -26.45 9.11
C PRO A 685 -0.57 -26.67 8.81
N GLU A 686 -1.08 -26.05 7.74
CA GLU A 686 -2.51 -26.01 7.43
C GLU A 686 -2.93 -26.96 6.30
N ILE A 687 -1.98 -27.39 5.46
CA ILE A 687 -2.24 -28.30 4.33
C ILE A 687 -2.98 -29.57 4.76
N ALA A 688 -2.71 -30.07 5.96
CA ALA A 688 -3.37 -31.25 6.46
C ALA A 688 -4.90 -31.09 6.58
N GLN A 689 -5.37 -29.95 7.10
CA GLN A 689 -6.79 -29.67 7.22
C GLN A 689 -7.42 -29.38 5.84
N GLN A 690 -6.68 -28.72 4.95
CA GLN A 690 -7.09 -28.45 3.58
C GLN A 690 -7.37 -29.73 2.79
N TYR A 691 -6.44 -30.70 2.77
CA TYR A 691 -6.70 -31.96 2.05
C TYR A 691 -7.76 -32.82 2.74
N ASN A 692 -7.82 -32.85 4.08
CA ASN A 692 -8.86 -33.63 4.77
C ASN A 692 -10.28 -33.11 4.48
N ARG A 693 -10.43 -31.80 4.20
CA ARG A 693 -11.71 -31.18 3.86
C ARG A 693 -12.05 -31.27 2.37
N TRP A 694 -11.07 -31.24 1.47
CA TRP A 694 -11.33 -31.09 0.03
C TRP A 694 -10.69 -32.14 -0.87
N ALA A 695 -9.93 -33.09 -0.32
CA ALA A 695 -9.10 -34.00 -1.09
C ALA A 695 -8.15 -33.28 -2.08
N ALA A 696 -7.75 -32.05 -1.77
CA ALA A 696 -6.87 -31.20 -2.58
C ALA A 696 -5.94 -30.39 -1.67
N PRO A 697 -4.60 -30.61 -1.70
CA PRO A 697 -3.88 -31.60 -2.52
C PRO A 697 -4.32 -33.06 -2.26
N TYR A 698 -4.04 -34.02 -3.16
CA TYR A 698 -4.57 -35.39 -3.01
C TYR A 698 -4.19 -36.08 -1.70
N SER A 699 -3.03 -35.76 -1.15
CA SER A 699 -2.57 -36.19 0.18
C SER A 699 -1.39 -35.34 0.61
N PHE A 700 -1.01 -35.40 1.89
CA PHE A 700 0.23 -34.76 2.35
C PHE A 700 1.48 -35.30 1.64
N ALA A 701 1.53 -36.61 1.37
CA ALA A 701 2.64 -37.21 0.63
C ALA A 701 2.70 -36.71 -0.83
N TRP A 702 1.54 -36.55 -1.47
CA TRP A 702 1.46 -35.94 -2.80
C TRP A 702 1.87 -34.47 -2.79
N TRP A 703 1.46 -33.71 -1.77
CA TRP A 703 1.88 -32.31 -1.62
C TRP A 703 3.40 -32.19 -1.51
N LEU A 704 4.07 -33.07 -0.75
CA LEU A 704 5.53 -33.14 -0.70
C LEU A 704 6.15 -33.52 -2.07
N GLU A 705 5.56 -34.50 -2.77
CA GLU A 705 6.04 -34.88 -4.10
C GLU A 705 5.89 -33.74 -5.13
N SER A 706 4.79 -32.99 -5.04
CA SER A 706 4.55 -31.85 -5.93
C SER A 706 5.58 -30.72 -5.74
N GLN A 707 6.18 -30.59 -4.55
CA GLN A 707 7.31 -29.69 -4.30
C GLN A 707 8.59 -30.21 -4.97
N ASN A 708 8.84 -31.52 -4.92
CA ASN A 708 9.95 -32.18 -5.60
C ASN A 708 9.88 -32.01 -7.13
N VAL A 709 8.68 -31.92 -7.71
CA VAL A 709 8.49 -31.57 -9.13
C VAL A 709 9.03 -30.16 -9.43
N VAL A 710 8.73 -29.18 -8.58
CA VAL A 710 9.25 -27.80 -8.72
C VAL A 710 10.78 -27.77 -8.56
N GLU A 711 11.33 -28.53 -7.61
CA GLU A 711 12.78 -28.65 -7.41
C GLU A 711 13.48 -29.27 -8.63
N THR A 712 12.95 -30.39 -9.13
CA THR A 712 13.48 -31.06 -10.32
C THR A 712 13.41 -30.15 -11.53
N PHE A 713 12.29 -29.45 -11.72
CA PHE A 713 12.16 -28.44 -12.76
C PHE A 713 13.23 -27.35 -12.64
N ALA A 714 13.44 -26.80 -11.45
CA ALA A 714 14.42 -25.74 -11.22
C ALA A 714 15.85 -26.16 -11.61
N LEU A 715 16.21 -27.41 -11.34
CA LEU A 715 17.53 -27.98 -11.66
C LEU A 715 17.70 -28.24 -13.17
N ASP A 716 16.68 -28.79 -13.82
CA ASP A 716 16.75 -29.23 -15.21
C ASP A 716 16.51 -28.09 -16.21
N ARG A 717 15.53 -27.24 -15.94
CA ARG A 717 14.97 -26.27 -16.89
C ARG A 717 16.02 -25.33 -17.49
N PRO A 718 16.98 -24.75 -16.74
CA PRO A 718 17.97 -23.86 -17.33
C PRO A 718 18.83 -24.51 -18.42
N THR A 719 19.11 -25.82 -18.33
CA THR A 719 19.88 -26.53 -19.35
C THR A 719 19.08 -26.66 -20.64
N PHE A 720 17.85 -27.18 -20.55
CA PHE A 720 16.96 -27.30 -21.70
C PHE A 720 16.65 -25.94 -22.32
N GLN A 721 16.44 -24.89 -21.51
CA GLN A 721 16.15 -23.57 -22.04
C GLN A 721 17.33 -22.97 -22.81
N ARG A 722 18.58 -23.17 -22.35
CA ARG A 722 19.77 -22.79 -23.13
C ARG A 722 19.85 -23.56 -24.44
N GLU A 723 19.56 -24.86 -24.44
CA GLU A 723 19.47 -25.67 -25.66
C GLU A 723 18.43 -25.13 -26.65
N HIS A 724 17.23 -24.78 -26.18
CA HIS A 724 16.18 -24.21 -27.01
C HIS A 724 16.57 -22.86 -27.61
N ILE A 725 17.17 -21.97 -26.83
CA ILE A 725 17.69 -20.69 -27.31
C ILE A 725 18.76 -20.93 -28.39
N ARG A 726 19.71 -21.82 -28.13
CA ARG A 726 20.75 -22.14 -29.12
C ARG A 726 20.17 -22.69 -30.42
N ALA A 727 19.22 -23.62 -30.32
CA ALA A 727 18.57 -24.20 -31.48
C ALA A 727 17.78 -23.14 -32.29
N LYS A 728 17.05 -22.25 -31.61
CA LYS A 728 16.23 -21.21 -32.25
C LYS A 728 17.08 -20.18 -33.00
N PHE A 729 18.18 -19.74 -32.40
CA PHE A 729 19.00 -18.63 -32.93
C PHE A 729 20.31 -19.09 -33.59
N GLY A 730 20.53 -20.40 -33.74
CA GLY A 730 21.70 -20.94 -34.44
C GLY A 730 23.03 -20.72 -33.69
N ILE A 731 22.99 -20.68 -32.35
CA ILE A 731 24.15 -20.46 -31.49
C ILE A 731 24.90 -21.79 -31.27
N SER A 732 26.22 -21.79 -31.39
CA SER A 732 27.02 -23.02 -31.35
C SER A 732 27.13 -23.67 -29.96
N ASN A 733 27.32 -22.88 -28.91
CA ASN A 733 27.55 -23.35 -27.54
C ASN A 733 27.36 -22.22 -26.51
N ASP A 734 27.30 -22.61 -25.24
CA ASP A 734 27.33 -21.68 -24.10
C ASP A 734 28.76 -21.21 -23.80
N ILE A 735 28.86 -20.09 -23.10
CA ILE A 735 30.08 -19.42 -22.68
C ILE A 735 29.99 -19.08 -21.20
N ASN A 736 31.04 -19.38 -20.43
CA ASN A 736 31.15 -18.92 -19.05
C ASN A 736 31.76 -17.51 -19.01
N ALA A 737 31.08 -16.59 -18.34
CA ALA A 737 31.59 -15.28 -17.96
C ALA A 737 32.04 -15.32 -16.49
N THR A 738 33.24 -14.83 -16.22
CA THR A 738 33.71 -14.51 -14.86
C THR A 738 33.93 -13.00 -14.78
N LEU A 739 33.23 -12.33 -13.87
CA LEU A 739 33.36 -10.89 -13.66
C LEU A 739 33.93 -10.64 -12.28
N ASP A 740 34.84 -9.68 -12.19
CA ASP A 740 35.48 -9.30 -10.94
C ASP A 740 35.63 -7.78 -10.83
N VAL A 741 35.94 -7.31 -9.63
CA VAL A 741 36.33 -5.94 -9.34
C VAL A 741 37.59 -5.96 -8.49
N ASN A 742 38.44 -4.93 -8.62
CA ASN A 742 39.64 -4.87 -7.79
C ASN A 742 39.33 -4.70 -6.29
N ASP A 743 38.18 -4.09 -5.98
CA ASP A 743 37.62 -3.92 -4.64
C ASP A 743 36.13 -3.60 -4.79
N ASP A 744 35.25 -4.40 -4.18
CA ASP A 744 33.79 -4.28 -4.29
C ASP A 744 33.21 -3.14 -3.45
N THR A 745 34.04 -2.49 -2.62
CA THR A 745 33.69 -1.23 -1.95
C THR A 745 33.91 0.01 -2.83
N ASN A 746 34.54 -0.16 -4.00
CA ASN A 746 34.89 0.95 -4.90
C ASN A 746 33.96 1.09 -6.11
N GLY A 747 33.20 0.05 -6.44
CA GLY A 747 32.41 -0.01 -7.67
C GLY A 747 31.89 -1.41 -7.95
N TYR A 748 31.04 -1.52 -8.96
CA TYR A 748 30.47 -2.78 -9.40
C TYR A 748 30.36 -2.85 -10.93
N VAL A 749 30.16 -4.04 -11.46
CA VAL A 749 29.94 -4.31 -12.88
C VAL A 749 28.45 -4.51 -13.14
N LYS A 750 27.94 -3.88 -14.18
CA LYS A 750 26.67 -4.22 -14.83
C LYS A 750 26.97 -5.01 -16.09
N ILE A 751 26.40 -6.20 -16.23
CA ILE A 751 26.41 -6.97 -17.48
C ILE A 751 25.01 -6.95 -18.06
N ASN A 752 24.89 -6.47 -19.30
CA ASN A 752 23.62 -6.27 -20.00
C ASN A 752 22.61 -5.48 -19.15
N THR A 753 21.62 -6.16 -18.58
CA THR A 753 20.56 -5.56 -17.78
C THR A 753 20.72 -5.77 -16.26
N ILE A 754 21.69 -6.59 -15.83
CA ILE A 754 21.87 -6.95 -14.40
C ILE A 754 23.04 -6.21 -13.77
N ASN A 755 22.80 -5.60 -12.62
CA ASN A 755 23.85 -5.08 -11.75
C ASN A 755 24.39 -6.25 -10.91
N ILE A 756 25.70 -6.47 -10.87
CA ILE A 756 26.30 -7.52 -10.04
C ILE A 756 26.54 -6.93 -8.65
N THR A 757 25.49 -6.99 -7.82
CA THR A 757 25.44 -6.46 -6.45
C THR A 757 24.64 -7.41 -5.57
N SER A 758 24.81 -7.36 -4.26
CA SER A 758 24.07 -8.19 -3.30
C SER A 758 22.55 -7.94 -3.27
N GLU A 759 22.08 -6.83 -3.85
CA GLU A 759 20.65 -6.50 -3.94
C GLU A 759 19.93 -7.19 -5.11
N THR A 760 20.71 -7.63 -6.10
CA THR A 760 20.20 -8.30 -7.30
C THR A 760 19.78 -9.73 -6.96
N PRO A 761 18.54 -10.15 -7.28
CA PRO A 761 18.08 -11.51 -6.98
C PRO A 761 19.03 -12.58 -7.51
N GLY A 762 19.43 -13.51 -6.63
CA GLY A 762 20.30 -14.63 -7.00
C GLY A 762 21.81 -14.30 -7.03
N VAL A 763 22.21 -13.05 -6.78
CA VAL A 763 23.61 -12.68 -6.56
C VAL A 763 23.96 -12.82 -5.07
N SER A 764 25.14 -13.36 -4.77
CA SER A 764 25.60 -13.56 -3.39
C SER A 764 25.90 -12.24 -2.66
N VAL A 765 25.87 -12.29 -1.32
CA VAL A 765 26.23 -11.16 -0.45
C VAL A 765 27.66 -10.66 -0.71
N ASN A 766 28.56 -11.56 -1.11
CA ASN A 766 29.87 -11.22 -1.66
C ASN A 766 29.79 -11.51 -3.17
N PRO A 767 29.52 -10.51 -4.02
CA PRO A 767 29.17 -10.76 -5.42
C PRO A 767 30.34 -11.27 -6.26
N TYR A 768 31.58 -10.93 -5.88
CA TYR A 768 32.76 -11.14 -6.70
C TYR A 768 33.73 -12.21 -6.15
N PRO A 769 34.40 -12.99 -7.02
CA PRO A 769 34.16 -13.05 -8.47
C PRO A 769 32.79 -13.66 -8.78
N TRP A 770 32.05 -13.03 -9.69
CA TRP A 770 30.74 -13.48 -10.14
C TRP A 770 30.88 -14.35 -11.37
N THR A 771 30.07 -15.42 -11.48
CA THR A 771 30.04 -16.29 -12.66
C THR A 771 28.64 -16.39 -13.24
N GLY A 772 28.54 -16.38 -14.58
CA GLY A 772 27.28 -16.60 -15.29
C GLY A 772 27.48 -17.27 -16.64
N ILE A 773 26.42 -17.86 -17.18
CA ILE A 773 26.44 -18.55 -18.47
C ILE A 773 25.74 -17.69 -19.52
N TYR A 774 26.46 -17.40 -20.61
CA TYR A 774 26.02 -16.64 -21.80
C TYR A 774 26.25 -17.47 -23.07
N PHE A 775 26.19 -16.84 -24.24
CA PHE A 775 26.15 -17.53 -25.53
C PHE A 775 27.28 -17.12 -26.47
N HIS A 776 27.80 -18.08 -27.22
CA HIS A 776 28.88 -17.86 -28.19
C HIS A 776 28.46 -16.89 -29.30
N ASN A 777 29.32 -15.92 -29.63
CA ASN A 777 29.09 -14.86 -30.61
C ASN A 777 27.88 -13.94 -30.36
N ILE A 778 27.30 -13.97 -29.15
CA ILE A 778 26.27 -13.00 -28.76
C ILE A 778 26.95 -11.86 -27.99
N PRO A 779 26.98 -10.62 -28.52
CA PRO A 779 27.61 -9.50 -27.84
C PRO A 779 26.96 -9.22 -26.49
N VAL A 780 27.77 -9.10 -25.44
CA VAL A 780 27.37 -8.64 -24.11
C VAL A 780 27.88 -7.22 -23.88
N THR A 781 27.12 -6.42 -23.14
CA THR A 781 27.54 -5.07 -22.73
C THR A 781 28.02 -5.12 -21.29
N LEU A 782 29.25 -4.72 -21.02
CA LEU A 782 29.80 -4.58 -19.67
C LEU A 782 29.92 -3.09 -19.34
N THR A 783 29.40 -2.67 -18.19
CA THR A 783 29.51 -1.29 -17.70
C THR A 783 30.10 -1.31 -16.30
N ALA A 784 31.19 -0.59 -16.07
CA ALA A 784 31.78 -0.39 -14.77
C ALA A 784 31.14 0.84 -14.11
N ILE A 785 30.50 0.64 -12.97
CA ILE A 785 29.78 1.69 -12.24
C ILE A 785 30.57 1.97 -10.95
N PRO A 786 31.27 3.11 -10.83
CA PRO A 786 31.98 3.46 -9.63
C PRO A 786 31.01 3.79 -8.49
N LEU A 787 31.35 3.38 -7.27
CA LEU A 787 30.71 3.88 -6.06
C LEU A 787 31.28 5.27 -5.71
N GLU A 788 30.60 5.98 -4.81
CA GLU A 788 30.98 7.33 -4.42
C GLU A 788 32.44 7.40 -3.93
N GLY A 789 33.17 8.44 -4.33
CA GLY A 789 34.58 8.63 -3.99
C GLY A 789 35.56 7.91 -4.92
N TYR A 790 35.06 7.14 -5.88
CA TYR A 790 35.86 6.40 -6.85
C TYR A 790 35.53 6.80 -8.29
N THR A 791 36.45 6.49 -9.20
CA THR A 791 36.23 6.53 -10.65
C THR A 791 36.68 5.22 -11.25
N PHE A 792 36.02 4.83 -12.34
CA PHE A 792 36.53 3.75 -13.17
C PHE A 792 37.88 4.14 -13.77
N SER A 793 38.85 3.22 -13.75
CA SER A 793 40.17 3.38 -14.34
C SER A 793 40.27 2.65 -15.68
N HIS A 794 40.10 1.32 -15.66
CA HIS A 794 40.22 0.47 -16.85
C HIS A 794 39.70 -0.96 -16.57
N TRP A 795 39.38 -1.67 -17.65
CA TRP A 795 39.12 -3.10 -17.66
C TRP A 795 40.44 -3.86 -17.79
N SER A 796 40.55 -5.00 -17.11
CA SER A 796 41.68 -5.94 -17.26
C SER A 796 41.19 -7.38 -17.37
N GLY A 797 42.06 -8.30 -17.81
CA GLY A 797 41.71 -9.71 -18.06
C GLY A 797 41.65 -9.99 -19.55
N ASP A 798 40.57 -10.60 -20.02
CA ASP A 798 40.34 -10.86 -21.45
C ASP A 798 39.90 -9.62 -22.24
N VAL A 799 39.60 -8.51 -21.54
CA VAL A 799 39.38 -7.20 -22.14
C VAL A 799 40.34 -6.18 -21.53
N ASP A 800 40.86 -5.29 -22.37
CA ASP A 800 41.71 -4.15 -22.00
C ASP A 800 41.12 -2.88 -22.65
N SER A 801 40.50 -2.03 -21.84
CA SER A 801 39.82 -0.80 -22.28
C SER A 801 39.73 0.22 -21.15
N THR A 802 39.75 1.50 -21.50
CA THR A 802 39.52 2.62 -20.57
C THR A 802 38.11 3.20 -20.66
N GLU A 803 37.29 2.72 -21.61
CA GLU A 803 35.88 3.08 -21.69
C GLU A 803 35.10 2.35 -20.59
N ALA A 804 34.33 3.10 -19.79
CA ALA A 804 33.56 2.53 -18.67
C ALA A 804 32.48 1.56 -19.15
N GLN A 805 31.95 1.75 -20.36
CA GLN A 805 31.06 0.82 -21.02
C GLN A 805 31.72 0.24 -22.27
N ILE A 806 31.69 -1.08 -22.39
CA ILE A 806 32.24 -1.83 -23.51
C ILE A 806 31.23 -2.85 -24.01
N THR A 807 31.28 -3.14 -25.31
CA THR A 807 30.61 -4.30 -25.89
C THR A 807 31.67 -5.36 -26.21
N TYR A 808 31.48 -6.56 -25.67
CA TYR A 808 32.38 -7.69 -25.90
C TYR A 808 31.60 -8.83 -26.55
N THR A 809 32.13 -9.37 -27.65
CA THR A 809 31.55 -10.53 -28.34
C THR A 809 32.36 -11.78 -27.98
N PRO A 810 31.92 -12.58 -27.01
CA PRO A 810 32.68 -13.74 -26.56
C PRO A 810 32.69 -14.86 -27.59
N THR A 811 33.89 -15.31 -27.98
CA THR A 811 34.08 -16.54 -28.79
C THR A 811 34.46 -17.75 -27.93
N GLY A 812 34.73 -17.54 -26.64
CA GLY A 812 35.11 -18.55 -25.64
C GLY A 812 34.85 -18.00 -24.24
N ASP A 813 35.02 -18.85 -23.22
CA ASP A 813 34.96 -18.44 -21.81
C ASP A 813 35.87 -17.24 -21.57
N PHE A 814 35.40 -16.29 -20.76
CA PHE A 814 36.13 -15.04 -20.51
C PHE A 814 36.08 -14.62 -19.05
N SER A 815 37.14 -13.92 -18.62
CA SER A 815 37.29 -13.33 -17.31
C SER A 815 37.69 -11.86 -17.42
N VAL A 816 36.89 -10.97 -16.84
CA VAL A 816 37.08 -9.51 -16.93
C VAL A 816 36.96 -8.89 -15.54
N THR A 817 37.91 -8.00 -15.22
CA THR A 817 37.94 -7.25 -13.96
C THR A 817 37.77 -5.76 -14.24
N ALA A 818 36.83 -5.10 -13.56
CA ALA A 818 36.77 -3.63 -13.53
C ALA A 818 37.70 -3.09 -12.44
N ASN A 819 38.58 -2.15 -12.81
CA ASN A 819 39.49 -1.52 -11.86
C ASN A 819 39.01 -0.11 -11.54
N PHE A 820 38.68 0.14 -10.28
CA PHE A 820 38.31 1.44 -9.75
C PHE A 820 39.47 2.04 -8.94
N ILE A 821 39.63 3.36 -9.03
CA ILE A 821 40.63 4.12 -8.27
C ILE A 821 39.94 5.28 -7.54
N PRO A 822 40.49 5.79 -6.43
CA PRO A 822 39.95 6.99 -5.79
C PRO A 822 39.83 8.13 -6.80
N SER A 823 38.69 8.82 -6.81
CA SER A 823 38.44 9.94 -7.70
C SER A 823 39.48 11.04 -7.46
N GLN A 824 40.01 11.63 -8.54
CA GLN A 824 40.95 12.75 -8.49
C GLN A 824 40.25 14.11 -8.41
N GLU A 825 38.91 14.12 -8.45
CA GLU A 825 38.11 15.31 -8.16
C GLU A 825 37.93 15.42 -6.64
N PRO A 826 38.34 16.53 -6.00
CA PRO A 826 38.01 16.74 -4.61
C PRO A 826 36.50 16.79 -4.49
N ALA A 827 35.96 16.06 -3.50
CA ALA A 827 34.54 16.12 -3.20
C ALA A 827 34.10 17.59 -3.05
N THR A 828 33.04 17.98 -3.75
CA THR A 828 32.54 19.35 -3.76
C THR A 828 32.03 19.74 -2.37
N GLN A 829 32.56 20.82 -1.81
CA GLN A 829 32.03 21.39 -0.57
C GLN A 829 30.73 22.10 -0.87
N GLU A 830 29.67 21.73 -0.17
CA GLU A 830 28.35 22.34 -0.25
C GLU A 830 28.09 23.23 0.98
N PRO A 831 27.30 24.31 0.84
CA PRO A 831 26.88 25.10 1.99
C PRO A 831 25.98 24.28 2.91
N ILE A 832 26.33 24.23 4.21
CA ILE A 832 25.50 23.61 5.25
C ILE A 832 24.67 24.69 5.95
N TYR A 833 25.29 25.84 6.26
CA TYR A 833 24.63 27.01 6.86
C TYR A 833 25.15 28.31 6.26
N PHE A 834 24.28 29.31 6.13
CA PHE A 834 24.64 30.66 5.71
C PHE A 834 23.91 31.70 6.57
N TRP A 835 24.66 32.64 7.14
CA TRP A 835 24.13 33.79 7.89
C TRP A 835 24.28 35.04 7.04
N MET A 836 23.22 35.36 6.29
CA MET A 836 23.11 36.58 5.53
C MET A 836 22.49 37.68 6.38
N MET A 837 23.07 38.88 6.36
CA MET A 837 22.42 40.05 6.93
C MET A 837 21.65 40.75 5.82
N ASP A 838 20.39 41.11 6.06
CA ASP A 838 19.56 41.82 5.09
C ASP A 838 18.83 43.01 5.74
N SER A 839 17.82 43.58 5.06
CA SER A 839 17.04 44.69 5.61
C SER A 839 16.03 44.31 6.70
N SER A 840 15.81 43.02 6.98
CA SER A 840 14.91 42.57 8.06
C SER A 840 15.50 42.88 9.43
N LEU A 841 16.83 42.87 9.55
CA LEU A 841 17.55 43.28 10.75
C LEU A 841 17.55 44.82 10.87
N ALA A 842 17.14 45.34 12.03
CA ALA A 842 17.14 46.78 12.28
C ALA A 842 18.57 47.34 12.25
N ASN A 843 18.80 48.42 11.48
CA ASN A 843 20.10 49.08 11.46
C ASN A 843 20.42 49.67 12.82
N ASP A 844 21.71 49.69 13.20
CA ASP A 844 22.17 50.47 14.36
C ASP A 844 21.47 50.11 15.69
N THR A 845 20.91 48.90 15.79
CA THR A 845 20.22 48.39 16.98
C THR A 845 21.01 47.24 17.57
N PRO A 846 21.32 47.24 18.89
CA PRO A 846 22.00 46.13 19.54
C PRO A 846 21.25 44.80 19.38
N LEU A 847 21.95 43.78 18.90
CA LEU A 847 21.48 42.41 18.68
C LEU A 847 22.18 41.46 19.67
N THR A 848 21.47 40.42 20.10
CA THR A 848 22.02 39.33 20.94
C THR A 848 22.19 38.02 20.16
N SER A 849 21.44 37.83 19.08
CA SER A 849 21.54 36.65 18.22
C SER A 849 21.09 36.94 16.79
N VAL A 850 21.49 36.06 15.87
CA VAL A 850 21.08 36.03 14.47
C VAL A 850 20.96 34.56 14.02
N ASN A 851 19.82 34.15 13.47
CA ASN A 851 19.63 32.81 12.92
C ASN A 851 20.23 32.70 11.51
N SER A 852 20.54 31.48 11.05
CA SER A 852 20.87 31.23 9.65
C SER A 852 19.72 31.67 8.75
N THR A 853 20.07 32.18 7.57
CA THR A 853 19.11 32.46 6.49
C THR A 853 18.99 31.27 5.52
N PHE A 854 19.94 30.34 5.56
CA PHE A 854 19.91 29.05 4.88
C PHE A 854 20.53 28.01 5.80
N GLU A 855 19.91 26.83 5.87
CA GLU A 855 20.38 25.68 6.65
C GLU A 855 19.88 24.38 6.03
N VAL A 856 20.76 23.38 5.97
CA VAL A 856 20.42 21.99 5.59
C VAL A 856 20.21 21.12 6.85
N GLY A 857 20.91 21.44 7.94
CA GLY A 857 20.70 20.84 9.26
C GLY A 857 19.76 21.65 10.15
N THR A 858 19.50 21.16 11.37
CA THR A 858 18.60 21.83 12.33
C THR A 858 19.31 22.92 13.14
N GLU A 859 18.71 24.11 13.21
CA GLU A 859 18.97 25.17 14.21
C GLU A 859 20.36 25.85 14.16
N GLY A 860 20.72 26.47 13.03
CA GLY A 860 21.93 27.29 12.96
C GLY A 860 21.75 28.68 13.62
N VAL A 861 22.56 29.00 14.63
CA VAL A 861 22.43 30.28 15.34
C VAL A 861 23.77 30.91 15.71
N LEU A 862 23.90 32.21 15.43
CA LEU A 862 24.94 33.09 15.97
C LEU A 862 24.43 33.74 17.26
N ASN A 863 25.13 33.52 18.37
CA ASN A 863 24.92 34.22 19.64
C ASN A 863 26.07 35.18 19.91
N TYR A 864 25.75 36.37 20.43
CA TYR A 864 26.74 37.39 20.79
C TYR A 864 26.78 37.62 22.29
N GLU A 865 27.96 37.50 22.86
CA GLU A 865 28.24 37.84 24.25
C GLU A 865 29.05 39.13 24.30
N SER A 866 28.55 40.12 25.03
CA SER A 866 29.23 41.40 25.23
C SER A 866 30.14 41.35 26.46
N CYS A 867 31.26 42.06 26.40
CA CYS A 867 32.12 42.30 27.56
C CYS A 867 31.48 43.22 28.62
N LEU A 868 30.34 43.85 28.30
CA LEU A 868 29.59 44.68 29.22
C LEU A 868 28.41 43.92 29.81
N VAL A 869 28.46 43.72 31.14
CA VAL A 869 27.37 43.09 31.90
C VAL A 869 26.08 43.89 31.74
N GLY A 870 24.98 43.21 31.40
CA GLY A 870 23.66 43.82 31.21
C GLY A 870 23.34 44.23 29.77
N TYR A 871 24.21 43.93 28.80
CA TYR A 871 23.88 44.03 27.37
C TYR A 871 22.69 43.10 27.01
N PRO A 872 21.74 43.51 26.15
CA PRO A 872 21.71 44.75 25.37
C PRO A 872 21.16 45.94 26.15
N PHE A 873 21.76 47.12 25.92
CA PHE A 873 21.32 48.36 26.52
C PHE A 873 20.32 49.11 25.63
N ASP A 874 19.30 49.74 26.21
CA ASP A 874 18.39 50.64 25.49
C ASP A 874 19.01 52.04 25.27
N ASN A 875 18.32 52.89 24.49
CA ASN A 875 18.81 54.20 24.10
C ASN A 875 18.93 55.23 25.23
N SER A 876 18.45 54.91 26.44
CA SER A 876 18.54 55.75 27.63
C SER A 876 19.77 55.44 28.48
N HIS A 877 20.42 54.28 28.26
CA HIS A 877 21.56 53.82 29.03
C HIS A 877 22.88 54.44 28.54
N PRO A 878 23.85 54.82 29.42
CA PRO A 878 25.12 55.43 29.02
C PRO A 878 26.02 54.53 28.16
N ASN A 879 25.82 53.22 28.23
CA ASN A 879 26.51 52.23 27.40
C ASN A 879 25.72 51.84 26.13
N TRP A 880 24.68 52.57 25.76
CA TRP A 880 23.94 52.31 24.54
C TRP A 880 24.90 52.23 23.34
N ARG A 881 24.87 51.09 22.63
CA ARG A 881 25.69 50.83 21.44
C ARG A 881 27.20 50.84 21.67
N LYS A 882 27.63 50.52 22.89
CA LYS A 882 29.01 50.14 23.22
C LYS A 882 29.09 48.62 23.39
N ALA A 883 30.23 48.02 23.02
CA ALA A 883 30.42 46.57 23.04
C ALA A 883 29.21 45.84 22.43
N SER A 884 28.75 46.31 21.27
CA SER A 884 27.48 45.92 20.66
C SER A 884 27.69 45.23 19.32
N MET A 885 26.84 44.23 19.06
CA MET A 885 26.63 43.63 17.74
C MET A 885 25.44 44.31 17.06
N GLU A 886 25.62 44.84 15.86
CA GLU A 886 24.58 45.62 15.19
C GLU A 886 24.62 45.40 13.68
N ARG A 887 23.48 45.50 13.00
CA ARG A 887 23.46 45.52 11.54
C ARG A 887 24.07 46.83 11.00
N ARG A 888 24.78 46.75 9.87
CA ARG A 888 25.41 47.86 9.15
C ARG A 888 25.11 47.83 7.65
N ASN A 889 24.96 49.00 7.02
CA ASN A 889 24.86 49.14 5.56
C ASN A 889 26.26 49.19 4.90
N SER A 890 27.02 48.08 4.95
CA SER A 890 28.33 47.98 4.31
C SER A 890 28.46 46.59 3.64
N PRO A 891 27.72 46.30 2.56
CA PRO A 891 27.75 44.98 1.91
C PRO A 891 29.04 44.75 1.09
N THR A 892 29.41 43.48 0.89
CA THR A 892 30.46 43.01 -0.02
C THR A 892 30.04 41.67 -0.62
N ASP A 893 30.46 41.39 -1.85
CA ASP A 893 30.23 40.11 -2.55
C ASP A 893 31.19 38.99 -2.06
N ILE A 894 32.21 39.35 -1.28
CA ILE A 894 33.13 38.39 -0.68
C ILE A 894 32.37 37.45 0.26
N ASN A 895 32.57 36.14 0.07
CA ASN A 895 31.88 35.04 0.76
C ASN A 895 30.35 35.01 0.57
N TYR A 896 29.82 35.70 -0.43
CA TYR A 896 28.42 35.54 -0.85
C TYR A 896 28.23 34.22 -1.60
N ILE A 897 27.20 33.45 -1.24
CA ILE A 897 26.86 32.15 -1.82
C ILE A 897 25.47 32.28 -2.46
N PRO A 898 25.35 32.42 -3.79
CA PRO A 898 24.06 32.54 -4.47
C PRO A 898 23.11 31.38 -4.18
N GLU A 899 23.64 30.15 -4.14
CA GLU A 899 22.90 28.91 -3.94
C GLU A 899 22.16 28.91 -2.57
N ALA A 900 22.79 29.52 -1.55
CA ALA A 900 22.22 29.69 -0.22
C ALA A 900 21.23 30.88 -0.12
N ASN A 901 20.87 31.49 -1.25
CA ASN A 901 19.94 32.62 -1.34
C ASN A 901 19.10 32.55 -2.63
N ASN A 902 18.55 31.36 -2.94
CA ASN A 902 17.69 31.10 -4.11
C ASN A 902 18.34 31.49 -5.45
N ASP A 903 19.65 31.22 -5.60
CA ASP A 903 20.46 31.53 -6.77
C ASP A 903 20.45 33.01 -7.19
N LEU A 904 20.14 33.91 -6.26
CA LEU A 904 20.11 35.34 -6.55
C LEU A 904 21.53 35.90 -6.71
N PRO A 905 21.83 36.68 -7.76
CA PRO A 905 23.11 37.37 -7.87
C PRO A 905 23.24 38.46 -6.79
N PHE A 906 24.47 38.70 -6.29
CA PHE A 906 24.76 39.63 -5.18
C PHE A 906 24.10 41.01 -5.33
N ALA A 907 24.09 41.57 -6.55
CA ALA A 907 23.50 42.88 -6.83
C ALA A 907 21.99 42.97 -6.48
N SER A 908 21.28 41.85 -6.52
CA SER A 908 19.85 41.73 -6.21
C SER A 908 19.57 41.16 -4.81
N ALA A 909 20.62 40.71 -4.12
CA ALA A 909 20.53 39.92 -2.89
C ALA A 909 20.14 40.73 -1.65
N ASN A 910 20.09 42.06 -1.73
CA ASN A 910 19.81 42.95 -0.61
C ASN A 910 20.71 42.72 0.64
N MET A 911 21.93 42.20 0.42
CA MET A 911 22.93 41.95 1.46
C MET A 911 23.26 43.21 2.28
N ARG A 912 23.56 43.01 3.55
CA ARG A 912 24.03 43.99 4.54
C ARG A 912 25.22 43.39 5.30
N GLY A 913 25.82 44.16 6.19
CA GLY A 913 26.88 43.69 7.08
C GLY A 913 26.46 43.69 8.55
N LEU A 914 27.35 43.18 9.38
CA LEU A 914 27.25 43.12 10.83
C LEU A 914 28.47 43.84 11.41
N GLN A 915 28.32 44.72 12.39
CA GLN A 915 29.43 45.41 13.04
C GLN A 915 29.49 45.05 14.52
N ILE A 916 30.71 44.91 15.03
CA ILE A 916 30.99 44.75 16.45
C ILE A 916 31.76 45.97 16.90
N LYS A 917 31.20 46.73 17.83
CA LYS A 917 31.76 48.01 18.29
C LYS A 917 32.58 47.84 19.57
N GLN A 918 33.58 48.68 19.75
CA GLN A 918 34.36 48.78 20.98
C GLN A 918 33.48 49.16 22.21
N PRO A 919 33.96 48.90 23.45
CA PRO A 919 35.18 48.15 23.76
C PRO A 919 35.00 46.64 23.50
N PHE A 920 36.10 45.93 23.28
CA PHE A 920 36.10 44.48 23.06
C PHE A 920 36.42 43.68 24.33
N GLN A 921 36.95 44.34 25.37
CA GLN A 921 37.18 43.76 26.69
C GLN A 921 36.81 44.76 27.80
N ASN A 922 36.27 44.25 28.90
CA ASN A 922 36.00 45.04 30.10
C ASN A 922 35.97 44.13 31.34
N GLU A 923 36.68 44.51 32.40
CA GLU A 923 36.71 43.80 33.69
C GLU A 923 36.97 42.28 33.60
N GLY A 924 37.76 41.84 32.62
CA GLY A 924 38.10 40.43 32.40
C GLY A 924 37.10 39.65 31.55
N LEU A 925 36.01 40.28 31.11
CA LEU A 925 35.11 39.77 30.09
C LEU A 925 35.55 40.26 28.70
N GLU A 926 35.18 39.52 27.65
CA GLU A 926 35.48 39.84 26.26
C GLU A 926 34.25 39.65 25.38
N ASN A 927 34.22 40.33 24.23
CA ASN A 927 33.18 40.13 23.24
C ASN A 927 33.41 38.81 22.50
N THR A 928 32.39 37.96 22.41
CA THR A 928 32.44 36.69 21.66
C THR A 928 31.26 36.56 20.69
N LEU A 929 31.53 35.95 19.54
CA LEU A 929 30.51 35.52 18.59
C LEU A 929 30.54 34.00 18.55
N VAL A 930 29.49 33.34 19.01
CA VAL A 930 29.40 31.88 19.11
C VAL A 930 28.38 31.37 18.10
N PHE A 931 28.86 30.63 17.11
CA PHE A 931 28.05 29.92 16.12
C PHE A 931 27.81 28.50 16.64
N SER A 932 26.54 28.13 16.81
CA SER A 932 26.12 26.77 17.13
C SER A 932 25.44 26.18 15.89
N PHE A 933 25.92 25.03 15.41
CA PHE A 933 25.35 24.35 14.26
C PHE A 933 25.77 22.87 14.21
N SER A 934 24.89 22.01 13.70
CA SER A 934 25.18 20.56 13.54
C SER A 934 25.93 20.29 12.24
N THR A 935 26.97 19.48 12.29
CA THR A 935 27.68 18.93 11.12
C THR A 935 27.32 17.47 10.84
N VAL A 936 26.21 16.97 11.42
CA VAL A 936 25.70 15.61 11.17
C VAL A 936 25.43 15.42 9.67
N GLY A 937 25.91 14.32 9.11
CA GLY A 937 25.83 14.05 7.67
C GLY A 937 26.90 14.74 6.82
N PHE A 938 27.85 15.48 7.42
CA PHE A 938 28.90 16.17 6.69
C PHE A 938 30.30 15.93 7.27
N LYS A 939 31.32 16.00 6.41
CA LYS A 939 32.75 15.97 6.76
C LYS A 939 33.51 17.12 6.09
N ASP A 940 34.78 17.29 6.43
CA ASP A 940 35.68 18.28 5.81
C ASP A 940 35.14 19.73 5.95
N ILE A 941 34.79 20.07 7.18
CA ILE A 941 34.05 21.29 7.53
C ILE A 941 34.93 22.54 7.35
N VAL A 942 34.40 23.55 6.67
CA VAL A 942 35.02 24.87 6.51
C VAL A 942 34.09 25.97 7.01
N PHE A 943 34.59 26.82 7.91
CA PHE A 943 33.87 28.01 8.37
C PHE A 943 34.47 29.26 7.74
N GLY A 944 33.64 30.04 7.05
CA GLY A 944 34.03 31.20 6.25
C GLY A 944 33.30 32.47 6.66
N PHE A 945 33.98 33.62 6.58
CA PHE A 945 33.36 34.94 6.71
C PHE A 945 34.17 36.04 6.03
N ALA A 946 33.49 37.12 5.62
CA ALA A 946 34.14 38.33 5.14
C ALA A 946 34.22 39.38 6.25
N SER A 947 35.40 39.92 6.53
CA SER A 947 35.58 40.94 7.59
C SER A 947 36.62 42.01 7.23
N LYS A 948 36.47 43.20 7.82
CA LYS A 948 37.43 44.30 7.79
C LYS A 948 37.55 44.99 9.14
N ASN A 949 38.72 45.55 9.40
CA ASN A 949 39.01 46.40 10.56
C ASN A 949 38.71 47.86 10.25
N GLU A 950 38.04 48.54 11.16
CA GLU A 950 37.92 50.00 11.17
C GLU A 950 38.58 50.55 12.43
N ASN A 951 39.85 50.17 12.61
CA ASN A 951 40.78 50.56 13.69
C ASN A 951 40.48 49.99 15.10
N ALA A 952 39.72 48.90 15.21
CA ALA A 952 39.24 48.39 16.50
C ALA A 952 40.02 47.19 17.07
N ALA A 953 40.56 46.33 16.21
CA ALA A 953 41.33 45.14 16.59
C ALA A 953 42.41 44.86 15.54
N GLU A 954 43.46 44.14 15.89
CA GLU A 954 44.51 43.67 14.96
C GLU A 954 44.13 42.36 14.27
N GLY A 955 43.28 41.55 14.89
CA GLY A 955 42.85 40.27 14.34
C GLY A 955 41.65 39.66 15.03
N ILE A 956 41.22 38.51 14.52
CA ILE A 956 40.19 37.64 15.08
C ILE A 956 40.85 36.33 15.50
N VAL A 957 40.53 35.83 16.68
CA VAL A 957 40.90 34.49 17.14
C VAL A 957 39.71 33.56 16.96
N ILE A 958 39.96 32.38 16.42
CA ILE A 958 38.97 31.32 16.24
C ILE A 958 39.26 30.20 17.23
N ASP A 959 38.23 29.87 18.01
CA ASP A 959 38.16 28.63 18.79
C ASP A 959 37.00 27.77 18.26
N TYR A 960 37.02 26.48 18.57
CA TYR A 960 35.92 25.55 18.29
C TYR A 960 35.65 24.66 19.50
N SER A 961 34.48 24.02 19.50
CA SER A 961 34.08 23.00 20.47
C SER A 961 33.44 21.83 19.73
N THR A 962 33.81 20.61 20.12
CA THR A 962 33.23 19.36 19.58
C THR A 962 32.31 18.66 20.59
N ASP A 963 32.12 19.26 21.76
CA ASP A 963 31.31 18.77 22.88
C ASP A 963 30.27 19.81 23.33
N GLY A 964 30.06 20.85 22.51
CA GLY A 964 29.18 21.98 22.77
C GLY A 964 29.54 22.90 23.93
N SER A 965 30.61 22.66 24.69
CA SER A 965 30.90 23.38 25.94
C SER A 965 32.36 23.83 26.11
N THR A 966 33.33 23.02 25.72
CA THR A 966 34.76 23.31 25.90
C THR A 966 35.35 23.88 24.60
N PHE A 967 35.76 25.15 24.64
CA PHE A 967 36.39 25.80 23.49
C PHE A 967 37.92 25.64 23.49
N THR A 968 38.48 25.26 22.34
CA THR A 968 39.92 25.13 22.08
C THR A 968 40.26 25.64 20.69
N ASN A 969 41.53 25.95 20.44
CA ASN A 969 42.05 26.23 19.10
C ASN A 969 43.18 25.28 18.70
N ALA A 970 43.41 24.22 19.50
CA ALA A 970 44.41 23.21 19.22
C ALA A 970 44.11 22.48 17.90
N GLY A 971 45.14 22.24 17.09
CA GLY A 971 44.99 21.55 15.81
C GLY A 971 44.59 22.42 14.62
N LEU A 972 44.16 23.67 14.86
CA LEU A 972 43.93 24.63 13.77
C LEU A 972 45.27 25.15 13.22
N ALA A 973 45.39 25.22 11.89
CA ALA A 973 46.60 25.71 11.24
C ALA A 973 46.83 27.21 11.49
N ASN A 974 45.77 28.03 11.43
CA ASN A 974 45.82 29.48 11.59
C ASN A 974 44.68 29.98 12.51
N PRO A 975 44.79 29.81 13.84
CA PRO A 975 43.73 30.20 14.77
C PRO A 975 43.64 31.72 15.00
N THR A 976 44.59 32.52 14.50
CA THR A 976 44.56 33.99 14.57
C THR A 976 44.60 34.57 13.16
N LEU A 977 43.59 35.35 12.83
CA LEU A 977 43.32 35.90 11.51
C LEU A 977 43.55 37.41 11.52
N PRO A 978 44.60 37.93 10.87
CA PRO A 978 44.91 39.36 10.88
C PRO A 978 43.86 40.15 10.09
N LEU A 979 43.36 41.24 10.68
CA LEU A 979 42.40 42.12 10.01
C LEU A 979 43.12 43.30 9.33
N THR A 980 42.58 43.74 8.19
CA THR A 980 43.07 44.94 7.46
C THR A 980 41.93 45.95 7.26
N ALA A 981 42.21 47.10 6.66
CA ALA A 981 41.17 48.11 6.38
C ALA A 981 40.17 47.69 5.29
N ASP A 982 40.52 46.71 4.45
CA ASP A 982 39.68 46.20 3.35
C ASP A 982 39.00 44.88 3.76
N TYR A 983 37.91 44.53 3.07
CA TYR A 983 37.27 43.23 3.28
C TYR A 983 38.18 42.11 2.77
N HIS A 984 38.42 41.12 3.63
CA HIS A 984 39.04 39.86 3.26
C HIS A 984 38.13 38.69 3.60
N LEU A 985 38.21 37.66 2.76
CA LEU A 985 37.68 36.35 3.09
C LEU A 985 38.62 35.67 4.07
N PHE A 986 38.04 35.20 5.18
CA PHE A 986 38.69 34.33 6.13
C PHE A 986 37.98 32.99 6.13
N GLU A 987 38.73 31.93 5.87
CA GLU A 987 38.25 30.55 5.95
C GLU A 987 39.10 29.78 6.94
N THR A 988 38.44 29.01 7.80
CA THR A 988 39.07 28.07 8.72
C THR A 988 38.64 26.68 8.36
N ASP A 989 39.64 25.89 7.97
CA ASP A 989 39.49 24.49 7.62
C ASP A 989 39.60 23.62 8.88
N PHE A 990 38.53 22.88 9.17
CA PHE A 990 38.43 21.94 10.27
C PHE A 990 38.60 20.49 9.82
N SER A 991 38.96 20.22 8.56
CA SER A 991 39.12 18.84 8.03
C SER A 991 40.17 18.02 8.78
N ALA A 992 41.17 18.68 9.39
CA ALA A 992 42.15 18.02 10.27
C ALA A 992 41.60 17.65 11.66
N ILE A 993 40.41 18.15 12.02
CA ILE A 993 39.74 17.91 13.29
C ILE A 993 38.68 16.83 13.06
N VAL A 994 39.05 15.55 13.17
CA VAL A 994 38.16 14.41 12.91
C VAL A 994 36.84 14.51 13.69
N ALA A 995 36.88 15.01 14.93
CA ALA A 995 35.69 15.18 15.77
C ALA A 995 34.75 16.32 15.33
N ALA A 996 35.11 17.13 14.32
CA ALA A 996 34.21 18.11 13.71
C ALA A 996 33.29 17.48 12.65
N ASN A 997 33.64 16.29 12.13
CA ASN A 997 32.82 15.57 11.15
C ASN A 997 31.65 14.88 11.86
N ASN A 998 30.48 14.86 11.23
CA ASN A 998 29.26 14.20 11.71
C ASN A 998 28.90 14.51 13.18
N ASN A 999 28.97 15.78 13.59
CA ASN A 999 28.87 16.18 15.00
C ASN A 999 27.68 17.12 15.26
N ALA A 1000 26.74 16.68 16.11
CA ALA A 1000 25.55 17.45 16.47
C ALA A 1000 25.84 18.67 17.37
N ASP A 1001 26.95 18.65 18.11
CA ASP A 1001 27.30 19.63 19.15
C ASP A 1001 28.44 20.57 18.72
N PHE A 1002 28.73 20.67 17.42
CA PHE A 1002 29.84 21.48 16.92
C PHE A 1002 29.56 22.98 17.09
N LYS A 1003 30.58 23.72 17.56
CA LYS A 1003 30.50 25.18 17.72
C LYS A 1003 31.78 25.86 17.26
N VAL A 1004 31.64 27.06 16.73
CA VAL A 1004 32.76 27.96 16.37
C VAL A 1004 32.61 29.27 17.15
N ARG A 1005 33.70 29.76 17.74
CA ARG A 1005 33.72 31.02 18.50
C ARG A 1005 34.75 31.98 17.95
N LEU A 1006 34.32 33.20 17.65
CA LEU A 1006 35.19 34.31 17.26
C LEU A 1006 35.43 35.25 18.44
N ARG A 1007 36.69 35.66 18.62
CA ARG A 1007 37.14 36.64 19.62
C ARG A 1007 38.06 37.66 18.97
N PHE A 1008 38.30 38.80 19.63
CA PHE A 1008 39.14 39.88 19.10
C PHE A 1008 40.55 39.85 19.68
N TYR A 1009 41.54 40.19 18.86
CA TYR A 1009 42.96 40.27 19.24
C TYR A 1009 43.53 41.65 18.92
N GLY A 1010 44.38 42.20 19.79
CA GLY A 1010 45.11 43.44 19.57
C GLY A 1010 45.67 44.06 20.87
N ASP A 1011 46.50 45.09 20.72
CA ASP A 1011 47.28 45.69 21.82
C ASP A 1011 46.44 46.33 22.96
N ASN A 1012 45.27 46.91 22.66
CA ASN A 1012 44.37 47.48 23.67
C ASN A 1012 42.90 47.31 23.30
N LEU A 1013 42.27 46.26 23.83
CA LEU A 1013 40.88 45.91 23.58
C LEU A 1013 39.88 46.56 24.57
N THR A 1014 40.39 47.26 25.60
CA THR A 1014 39.56 47.92 26.62
C THR A 1014 39.16 49.35 26.27
N VAL A 1015 39.76 49.91 25.22
CA VAL A 1015 39.46 51.26 24.75
C VAL A 1015 38.12 51.30 24.03
N ASP A 1016 37.42 52.42 24.16
CA ASP A 1016 36.23 52.74 23.37
C ASP A 1016 36.44 54.09 22.68
N ASN A 1017 37.01 54.03 21.47
CA ASN A 1017 37.10 55.19 20.57
C ASN A 1017 35.88 55.30 19.63
N GLY A 1018 34.89 54.44 19.84
CA GLY A 1018 33.79 54.24 18.92
C GLY A 1018 34.16 53.49 17.64
N ASP A 1019 35.35 52.89 17.55
CA ASP A 1019 35.83 52.07 16.44
C ASP A 1019 35.10 50.70 16.39
N ARG A 1020 35.20 49.99 15.25
CA ARG A 1020 34.53 48.70 15.05
C ARG A 1020 35.29 47.71 14.17
N VAL A 1021 34.86 46.45 14.22
CA VAL A 1021 35.14 45.43 13.19
C VAL A 1021 33.84 45.16 12.45
N THR A 1022 33.88 45.11 11.12
CA THR A 1022 32.69 44.89 10.30
C THR A 1022 32.80 43.58 9.53
N PHE A 1023 31.83 42.70 9.75
CA PHE A 1023 31.58 41.47 9.02
C PHE A 1023 30.51 41.68 7.93
N ASN A 1024 30.44 40.77 6.94
CA ASN A 1024 29.33 40.74 5.97
C ASN A 1024 28.38 39.58 6.22
N ASN A 1025 28.88 38.39 5.95
CA ASN A 1025 28.16 37.13 6.00
C ASN A 1025 29.07 36.08 6.66
N PHE A 1026 28.46 34.99 7.09
CA PHE A 1026 29.15 33.82 7.63
C PHE A 1026 28.62 32.57 6.92
N SER A 1027 29.47 31.58 6.72
CA SER A 1027 29.13 30.32 6.07
C SER A 1027 29.78 29.15 6.78
N ALA A 1028 29.07 28.04 6.90
CA ALA A 1028 29.64 26.73 7.18
C ALA A 1028 29.40 25.86 5.95
N LYS A 1029 30.46 25.25 5.43
CA LYS A 1029 30.45 24.35 4.27
C LYS A 1029 31.02 23.00 4.67
N GLY A 1030 30.65 21.94 3.95
CA GLY A 1030 31.25 20.62 4.12
C GLY A 1030 30.92 19.72 2.95
N VAL A 1031 31.56 18.56 2.93
CA VAL A 1031 31.28 17.49 1.98
C VAL A 1031 30.17 16.63 2.58
N GLU A 1032 29.07 16.45 1.84
CA GLU A 1032 28.01 15.52 2.25
C GLU A 1032 28.62 14.13 2.41
N MET A 1033 28.34 13.50 3.54
CA MET A 1033 28.62 12.09 3.72
C MET A 1033 27.44 11.37 3.09
N THR A 1034 27.67 10.54 2.07
CA THR A 1034 26.63 9.59 1.71
C THR A 1034 26.24 8.85 2.98
N LEU A 1035 24.94 8.90 3.24
CA LEU A 1035 24.31 7.87 4.04
C LEU A 1035 24.57 6.56 3.28
N SER A 1036 25.65 5.86 3.64
CA SER A 1036 25.46 4.43 3.80
C SER A 1036 24.26 4.36 4.71
N ILE A 1037 23.14 3.85 4.20
CA ILE A 1037 22.04 3.40 5.04
C ILE A 1037 22.75 2.73 6.21
N PRO A 1038 22.54 3.17 7.47
CA PRO A 1038 22.92 2.32 8.56
C PRO A 1038 22.01 1.12 8.37
N GLU A 1039 22.47 0.12 7.62
CA GLU A 1039 22.00 -1.22 7.76
C GLU A 1039 22.14 -1.44 9.25
N ASN A 1040 21.00 -1.50 9.90
CA ASN A 1040 20.91 -2.11 11.18
C ASN A 1040 21.23 -3.58 10.89
N THR A 1041 22.52 -3.90 10.72
CA THR A 1041 23.02 -5.25 10.50
C THR A 1041 22.60 -6.03 11.73
N SER A 1042 21.44 -6.67 11.63
CA SER A 1042 21.04 -7.71 12.55
C SER A 1042 22.13 -8.77 12.48
N LEU A 1043 22.55 -9.27 13.63
CA LEU A 1043 23.36 -10.48 13.63
C LEU A 1043 22.58 -11.57 12.88
N SER A 1044 23.25 -12.31 12.00
CA SER A 1044 22.66 -13.45 11.31
C SER A 1044 23.46 -14.70 11.64
N PHE A 1045 22.85 -15.56 12.45
CA PHE A 1045 23.34 -16.89 12.79
C PHE A 1045 22.46 -17.95 12.12
N LYS A 1046 23.05 -18.85 11.35
CA LYS A 1046 22.33 -20.04 10.86
C LYS A 1046 22.49 -21.18 11.85
N VAL A 1047 21.38 -21.71 12.37
CA VAL A 1047 21.38 -22.78 13.37
C VAL A 1047 20.81 -24.07 12.80
N TYR A 1048 21.59 -25.15 12.80
CA TYR A 1048 21.17 -26.44 12.22
C TYR A 1048 21.88 -27.65 12.85
N PRO A 1049 21.25 -28.84 12.89
CA PRO A 1049 19.85 -29.08 12.54
C PRO A 1049 18.91 -28.46 13.58
N ASN A 1050 17.68 -28.15 13.18
CA ASN A 1050 16.61 -27.75 14.08
C ASN A 1050 15.29 -28.26 13.50
N PRO A 1051 14.66 -29.31 14.06
CA PRO A 1051 14.90 -29.90 15.39
C PRO A 1051 16.23 -30.66 15.53
N ALA A 1052 16.81 -30.69 16.75
CA ALA A 1052 18.06 -31.38 17.08
C ALA A 1052 17.95 -32.33 18.28
N SER A 1053 18.81 -33.36 18.32
CA SER A 1053 18.84 -34.35 19.41
C SER A 1053 19.99 -34.17 20.40
N GLU A 1054 21.19 -33.82 19.96
CA GLU A 1054 22.36 -33.72 20.86
C GLU A 1054 23.24 -32.50 20.58
N ILE A 1055 23.43 -32.13 19.31
CA ILE A 1055 24.31 -31.03 18.90
C ILE A 1055 23.55 -30.13 17.92
N ILE A 1056 23.71 -28.82 18.09
CA ILE A 1056 23.36 -27.80 17.10
C ILE A 1056 24.63 -27.09 16.62
N ASN A 1057 24.72 -26.84 15.33
CA ASN A 1057 25.78 -26.07 14.69
C ASN A 1057 25.29 -24.65 14.45
N ILE A 1058 26.17 -23.67 14.63
CA ILE A 1058 25.92 -22.24 14.50
C ILE A 1058 26.90 -21.71 13.45
N ASN A 1059 26.44 -21.50 12.22
CA ASN A 1059 27.27 -20.92 11.16
C ASN A 1059 27.18 -19.38 11.22
N HIS A 1060 28.34 -18.73 11.31
CA HIS A 1060 28.53 -17.29 11.40
C HIS A 1060 29.95 -16.87 10.98
N SER A 1061 30.16 -15.58 10.73
CA SER A 1061 31.46 -14.97 10.44
C SER A 1061 32.05 -14.15 11.60
N TYR A 1062 31.34 -14.03 12.73
CA TYR A 1062 31.76 -13.20 13.87
C TYR A 1062 32.88 -13.83 14.74
N ASN A 1063 33.75 -12.99 15.33
CA ASN A 1063 34.92 -13.45 16.10
C ASN A 1063 34.61 -13.93 17.53
N GLU A 1064 33.66 -13.28 18.23
CA GLU A 1064 33.29 -13.61 19.61
C GLU A 1064 31.78 -13.78 19.73
N VAL A 1065 31.32 -15.02 19.83
CA VAL A 1065 29.89 -15.35 19.96
C VAL A 1065 29.63 -15.97 21.32
N THR A 1066 28.69 -15.38 22.06
CA THR A 1066 28.17 -15.97 23.30
C THR A 1066 26.74 -16.41 23.09
N TYR A 1067 26.28 -17.40 23.85
CA TYR A 1067 24.91 -17.89 23.74
C TYR A 1067 24.22 -17.96 25.10
N ASN A 1068 22.91 -17.73 25.10
CA ASN A 1068 21.98 -17.97 26.20
C ASN A 1068 20.82 -18.83 25.69
N PHE A 1069 20.60 -19.97 26.30
CA PHE A 1069 19.42 -20.79 26.14
C PHE A 1069 18.41 -20.42 27.22
N PHE A 1070 17.18 -20.11 26.80
CA PHE A 1070 16.05 -19.87 27.66
C PHE A 1070 15.03 -20.99 27.54
N SER A 1071 14.40 -21.36 28.66
CA SER A 1071 13.10 -22.01 28.62
C SER A 1071 12.03 -21.05 28.11
N ILE A 1072 10.89 -21.58 27.67
CA ILE A 1072 9.80 -20.78 27.08
C ILE A 1072 9.21 -19.74 28.05
N ASP A 1073 9.36 -19.93 29.36
CA ASP A 1073 8.98 -18.95 30.41
C ASP A 1073 10.07 -17.88 30.66
N GLY A 1074 11.09 -17.80 29.80
CA GLY A 1074 12.11 -16.75 29.80
C GLY A 1074 13.24 -16.94 30.81
N LYS A 1075 13.39 -18.10 31.45
CA LYS A 1075 14.51 -18.38 32.36
C LYS A 1075 15.71 -18.91 31.59
N ILE A 1076 16.90 -18.37 31.88
CA ILE A 1076 18.15 -18.90 31.34
C ILE A 1076 18.41 -20.29 31.94
N ILE A 1077 18.52 -21.30 31.09
CA ILE A 1077 18.79 -22.69 31.48
C ILE A 1077 20.22 -23.13 31.13
N LYS A 1078 20.86 -22.47 30.16
CA LYS A 1078 22.25 -22.77 29.75
C LYS A 1078 22.85 -21.54 29.07
N SER A 1079 24.12 -21.24 29.28
CA SER A 1079 24.80 -20.12 28.62
C SER A 1079 26.30 -20.40 28.51
N GLY A 1080 26.98 -19.77 27.55
CA GLY A 1080 28.42 -19.91 27.40
C GLY A 1080 28.99 -19.19 26.19
N ASN A 1081 30.29 -19.39 25.95
CA ASN A 1081 30.93 -18.98 24.71
C ASN A 1081 30.75 -20.10 23.67
N LEU A 1082 30.57 -19.73 22.41
CA LEU A 1082 30.48 -20.67 21.31
C LEU A 1082 31.89 -21.19 20.96
N GLU A 1083 32.12 -22.48 21.13
CA GLU A 1083 33.37 -23.15 20.78
C GLU A 1083 33.14 -24.08 19.58
N ASN A 1084 34.03 -24.05 18.58
CA ASN A 1084 33.93 -24.86 17.35
C ASN A 1084 32.57 -24.76 16.62
N GLN A 1085 31.90 -23.61 16.69
CA GLN A 1085 30.59 -23.38 16.07
C GLN A 1085 29.50 -24.38 16.49
N GLN A 1086 29.62 -25.00 17.66
CA GLN A 1086 28.69 -26.04 18.13
C GLN A 1086 28.20 -25.79 19.55
N ILE A 1087 26.95 -26.17 19.83
CA ILE A 1087 26.40 -26.23 21.18
C ILE A 1087 25.84 -27.63 21.42
N ASN A 1088 26.29 -28.28 22.49
CA ASN A 1088 25.72 -29.55 22.94
C ASN A 1088 24.46 -29.28 23.78
N ILE A 1089 23.34 -29.87 23.39
CA ILE A 1089 22.03 -29.78 24.04
C ILE A 1089 21.51 -31.15 24.52
N GLY A 1090 22.35 -32.19 24.54
CA GLY A 1090 21.97 -33.54 24.94
C GLY A 1090 21.56 -33.67 26.42
N ASP A 1091 21.95 -32.70 27.25
CA ASP A 1091 21.56 -32.56 28.66
C ASP A 1091 20.18 -31.89 28.86
N LEU A 1092 19.60 -31.30 27.81
CA LEU A 1092 18.27 -30.68 27.86
C LEU A 1092 17.17 -31.73 27.66
N GLN A 1093 16.03 -31.56 28.35
CA GLN A 1093 14.84 -32.39 28.10
C GLN A 1093 14.21 -32.06 26.74
N SER A 1094 13.52 -33.01 26.12
CA SER A 1094 12.72 -32.79 24.90
C SER A 1094 11.74 -31.62 25.10
N GLY A 1095 11.72 -30.67 24.17
CA GLY A 1095 10.95 -29.43 24.31
C GLY A 1095 11.44 -28.28 23.44
N ILE A 1096 10.78 -27.12 23.57
CA ILE A 1096 11.10 -25.89 22.84
C ILE A 1096 11.90 -24.96 23.76
N TYR A 1097 12.98 -24.41 23.20
CA TYR A 1097 13.85 -23.46 23.87
C TYR A 1097 14.13 -22.25 22.97
N LEU A 1098 14.55 -21.14 23.55
CA LEU A 1098 15.02 -19.97 22.81
C LEU A 1098 16.54 -19.87 22.96
N LEU A 1099 17.27 -19.87 21.85
CA LEU A 1099 18.70 -19.67 21.79
C LEU A 1099 18.98 -18.24 21.36
N GLN A 1100 19.41 -17.40 22.30
CA GLN A 1100 19.94 -16.08 22.01
C GLN A 1100 21.45 -16.18 21.76
N LEU A 1101 21.92 -15.67 20.63
CA LEU A 1101 23.31 -15.57 20.24
C LEU A 1101 23.71 -14.10 20.23
N ASN A 1102 24.82 -13.76 20.87
CA ASN A 1102 25.28 -12.39 21.03
C ASN A 1102 26.69 -12.25 20.47
N SER A 1103 26.92 -11.19 19.69
CA SER A 1103 28.23 -10.79 19.18
C SER A 1103 28.24 -9.28 18.95
N GLU A 1104 29.40 -8.64 19.08
CA GLU A 1104 29.57 -7.21 18.76
C GLU A 1104 28.55 -6.26 19.44
N GLY A 1105 28.11 -6.60 20.66
CA GLY A 1105 27.14 -5.81 21.42
C GLY A 1105 25.67 -5.95 20.98
N LYS A 1106 25.37 -6.83 20.02
CA LYS A 1106 24.03 -7.13 19.50
C LYS A 1106 23.61 -8.56 19.88
N SER A 1107 22.32 -8.89 19.72
CA SER A 1107 21.77 -10.24 20.00
C SER A 1107 20.74 -10.68 18.97
N GLU A 1108 20.76 -11.95 18.55
CA GLU A 1108 19.71 -12.59 17.74
C GLU A 1108 19.15 -13.82 18.48
N THR A 1109 17.84 -14.04 18.46
CA THR A 1109 17.21 -15.18 19.13
C THR A 1109 16.60 -16.16 18.13
N LYS A 1110 16.95 -17.45 18.23
CA LYS A 1110 16.43 -18.56 17.43
C LYS A 1110 15.63 -19.52 18.30
N LYS A 1111 14.47 -19.96 17.83
CA LYS A 1111 13.70 -21.04 18.45
C LYS A 1111 14.38 -22.38 18.16
N ILE A 1112 14.70 -23.17 19.18
CA ILE A 1112 15.32 -24.50 19.06
C ILE A 1112 14.36 -25.56 19.57
N VAL A 1113 14.13 -26.59 18.76
CA VAL A 1113 13.32 -27.76 19.11
C VAL A 1113 14.26 -28.91 19.46
N LYS A 1114 14.27 -29.31 20.74
CA LYS A 1114 14.96 -30.50 21.23
C LYS A 1114 14.04 -31.71 21.11
N ARG A 1115 14.47 -32.73 20.35
CA ARG A 1115 13.79 -34.03 20.28
C ARG A 1115 13.95 -34.84 21.54
#